data_AF-A0A961FX09-F1
#
_entry.id   AF-A0A961FX09-F1
#
_cell.length_a   1.000
_cell.length_b   1.000
_cell.length_c   1.000
_cell.angle_alpha   90.00
_cell.angle_beta   90.00
_cell.angle_gamma   90.00
#
_symmetry.space_group_name_H-M   'P 1'
#
loop_
_entity.id
_entity.type
_entity.pdbx_description
1 polymer ?
#
loop_
_entity_poly.entity_id
_entity_poly.type
_entity_poly.pdbx_seq_one_letter_code
_entity_poly.pdbx_strand_id
1 'polypeptide(L)'
;MASEKQVLQYLRQSYLENGARGGFWNLYGSAVSHRLLLEGPDPLAIDPEGEDEHYLRHAEAEKLASQASLHEKERDLVYASVFVLGWAERLDGKPEAVCAPLFYFPVTLSVAEMAHGGAMRFDPNRRQINFAVLDALGLGEVAEALEIWLGSGAVTESGALEARRRLLQALPEADTSAFDLYPELLGEGELRSRYDAVRKNHQAGIVLLPAAGLALIKKSPEMRGVLNELETMAQCAAALSPPVRALLGGSVPSVVSGLEGRVPAVLSKSQAALLDSAARHALTLMIGPPGTGKSFTIAALAIETLSRGGSVLIASKTDHAVDVVGDKIESAIGLRGVVTRGGRRQYLRDLRQFIEDLLNGVHTHEVPPAPALDRQRKALRRLDRETEVLREALGQRLDREIGWGSLLSDPAPSLFRRWRRKRLLKRLRKTPPAWELAERLEELTDEGIRLTVDFIAGARRLILAGELQKNRQRFLDLSRALRSRTGTAQAEFFRKAGLGRVLKALPVWLVNTSDVHRVLPMGECPFDLAIIDEATQCDMASALPILQRARRAVIAGDPKQLRHLSFLSHARQRAIAGQFELDELQRSLFNFRDLSLLDLASEQIQRQEQVAFLNEHFRSEPVIIDFSNRRFYSSQLTIMTGHRPHPPDSPPALSEVSVAGRREKRGHNPDEARAILAAIAELTGAESELPSGIAHSIGILSPFRDQVDHLIRQVSDSPHAARLIDRHQLLVGTAHTFQGEERDIVFLSLVLDDDSPASAFRFLERPDVFNVSITRARHRMVVYRSFDPARLPARSLVAEYLGHVAAATEAGTGSAPFRSPAGEPSLDEHDRFAREVAEFLKSRGFDVRLDYPVAGTSMDLVYRLGTETRGIDLVGYPGDFADAFPLDQLLVFRRAGVKVYPLPYSAWVERRAACEAFLAGATAEG
;
A
#
# COMPACT_ATOMS: atom_id res chain seq x y z
N MET A 1 -2.68 -26.08 22.55
CA MET A 1 -2.29 -25.67 21.19
C MET A 1 -3.04 -26.48 20.15
N ALA A 2 -3.98 -25.82 19.49
CA ALA A 2 -4.65 -26.32 18.30
C ALA A 2 -3.62 -26.58 17.18
N SER A 3 -3.86 -27.60 16.37
CA SER A 3 -3.05 -27.94 15.21
C SER A 3 -3.10 -26.88 14.10
N GLU A 4 -2.12 -26.86 13.19
CA GLU A 4 -2.12 -26.00 11.99
C GLU A 4 -3.43 -26.14 11.19
N LYS A 5 -3.97 -27.36 11.12
CA LYS A 5 -5.27 -27.65 10.49
C LYS A 5 -6.42 -26.90 11.17
N GLN A 6 -6.49 -26.93 12.50
CA GLN A 6 -7.54 -26.25 13.27
C GLN A 6 -7.44 -24.73 13.09
N VAL A 7 -6.23 -24.16 13.09
CA VAL A 7 -6.03 -22.73 12.84
C VAL A 7 -6.50 -22.35 11.43
N LEU A 8 -6.17 -23.14 10.41
CA LEU A 8 -6.64 -22.90 9.04
C LEU A 8 -8.18 -22.96 8.92
N GLN A 9 -8.81 -23.90 9.62
CA GLN A 9 -10.28 -24.00 9.65
C GLN A 9 -10.92 -22.82 10.39
N TYR A 10 -10.32 -22.36 11.49
CA TYR A 10 -10.72 -21.15 12.20
C TYR A 10 -10.64 -19.90 11.31
N LEU A 11 -9.54 -19.72 10.58
CA LEU A 11 -9.35 -18.58 9.67
C LEU A 11 -10.33 -18.64 8.49
N ARG A 12 -10.58 -19.83 7.95
CA ARG A 12 -11.59 -20.06 6.91
C ARG A 12 -12.98 -19.66 7.39
N GLN A 13 -13.38 -20.09 8.60
CA GLN A 13 -14.69 -19.75 9.15
C GLN A 13 -14.80 -18.25 9.47
N SER A 14 -13.76 -17.65 10.05
CA SER A 14 -13.70 -16.21 10.32
C SER A 14 -13.84 -15.38 9.04
N TYR A 15 -13.15 -15.79 7.96
CA TYR A 15 -13.24 -15.14 6.65
C TYR A 15 -14.62 -15.28 6.01
N LEU A 16 -15.25 -16.45 6.12
CA LEU A 16 -16.62 -16.68 5.64
C LEU A 16 -17.61 -15.74 6.33
N GLU A 17 -17.55 -15.64 7.66
CA GLU A 17 -18.45 -14.81 8.47
C GLU A 17 -18.21 -13.31 8.24
N ASN A 18 -16.96 -12.91 8.06
CA ASN A 18 -16.62 -11.55 7.65
C ASN A 18 -17.20 -11.19 6.27
N GLY A 19 -17.12 -12.14 5.34
CA GLY A 19 -17.59 -12.00 3.97
C GLY A 19 -19.11 -12.04 3.80
N ALA A 20 -19.82 -12.79 4.64
CA ALA A 20 -21.29 -12.83 4.67
C ALA A 20 -21.89 -11.45 4.95
N ARG A 21 -21.15 -10.55 5.63
CA ARG A 21 -21.53 -9.15 5.85
C ARG A 21 -21.45 -8.25 4.60
N GLY A 22 -21.12 -8.79 3.41
CA GLY A 22 -21.37 -8.11 2.13
C GLY A 22 -22.86 -7.83 1.83
N GLY A 23 -23.77 -8.42 2.63
CA GLY A 23 -25.14 -7.96 2.85
C GLY A 23 -26.18 -8.48 1.87
N PHE A 24 -27.32 -8.89 2.40
CA PHE A 24 -28.55 -9.11 1.62
C PHE A 24 -29.30 -7.77 1.55
N TRP A 25 -29.02 -6.95 0.54
CA TRP A 25 -29.52 -5.57 0.42
C TRP A 25 -30.97 -5.43 -0.05
N ASN A 26 -31.41 -6.32 -0.94
CA ASN A 26 -32.72 -6.17 -1.57
C ASN A 26 -33.28 -7.51 -2.05
N LEU A 27 -34.41 -7.93 -1.48
CA LEU A 27 -35.16 -9.14 -1.84
C LEU A 27 -35.52 -9.18 -3.32
N TYR A 28 -35.78 -8.00 -3.90
CA TYR A 28 -36.15 -7.82 -5.29
C TYR A 28 -34.96 -7.43 -6.18
N GLY A 29 -33.75 -7.41 -5.63
CA GLY A 29 -32.52 -7.08 -6.34
C GLY A 29 -31.98 -8.25 -7.17
N SER A 30 -31.06 -7.94 -8.08
CA SER A 30 -30.44 -8.92 -8.99
C SER A 30 -29.52 -9.95 -8.29
N ALA A 31 -29.12 -9.68 -7.03
CA ALA A 31 -28.30 -10.57 -6.21
C ALA A 31 -29.09 -11.78 -5.68
N VAL A 32 -30.43 -11.69 -5.65
CA VAL A 32 -31.34 -12.75 -5.23
C VAL A 32 -31.94 -13.41 -6.47
N SER A 33 -31.85 -14.74 -6.55
CA SER A 33 -32.61 -15.53 -7.52
C SER A 33 -33.56 -16.42 -6.75
N HIS A 34 -34.75 -16.69 -7.30
CA HIS A 34 -35.72 -17.61 -6.71
C HIS A 34 -36.02 -17.30 -5.22
N ARG A 35 -37.18 -16.70 -5.00
CA ARG A 35 -37.67 -16.39 -3.66
C ARG A 35 -39.00 -17.10 -3.42
N LEU A 36 -39.26 -17.45 -2.17
CA LEU A 36 -40.54 -17.97 -1.70
C LEU A 36 -40.83 -17.26 -0.37
N LEU A 37 -41.77 -16.32 -0.36
CA LEU A 37 -42.25 -15.74 0.89
C LEU A 37 -43.26 -16.68 1.54
N LEU A 38 -43.21 -16.77 2.86
CA LEU A 38 -44.12 -17.61 3.64
C LEU A 38 -45.34 -16.81 4.06
N GLU A 39 -46.47 -17.52 4.17
CA GLU A 39 -47.74 -16.99 4.69
C GLU A 39 -48.13 -17.80 5.93
N GLY A 40 -48.80 -17.15 6.89
CA GLY A 40 -49.18 -17.74 8.17
C GLY A 40 -48.17 -17.41 9.29
N PRO A 41 -48.18 -18.16 10.40
CA PRO A 41 -47.33 -17.87 11.55
C PRO A 41 -45.84 -18.09 11.24
N ASP A 42 -44.96 -17.18 11.67
CA ASP A 42 -43.51 -17.27 11.47
C ASP A 42 -42.99 -18.60 12.07
N PRO A 43 -42.40 -19.49 11.26
CA PRO A 43 -41.77 -20.72 11.74
C PRO A 43 -40.86 -20.54 12.96
N LEU A 44 -40.09 -19.45 13.02
CA LEU A 44 -39.19 -19.14 14.15
C LEU A 44 -39.92 -18.64 15.40
N ALA A 45 -41.17 -18.20 15.27
CA ALA A 45 -42.00 -17.88 16.43
C ALA A 45 -42.52 -19.15 17.11
N ILE A 46 -42.72 -20.21 16.33
CA ILE A 46 -43.28 -21.49 16.77
C ILE A 46 -42.17 -22.38 17.32
N ASP A 47 -41.04 -22.44 16.62
CA ASP A 47 -39.83 -23.15 17.02
C ASP A 47 -38.61 -22.21 16.99
N PRO A 48 -38.34 -21.50 18.10
CA PRO A 48 -37.23 -20.55 18.20
C PRO A 48 -35.85 -21.22 18.18
N GLU A 49 -35.79 -22.51 18.56
CA GLU A 49 -34.55 -23.29 18.63
C GLU A 49 -34.23 -23.97 17.29
N GLY A 50 -35.22 -24.08 16.40
CA GLY A 50 -35.07 -24.58 15.04
C GLY A 50 -34.69 -26.06 14.99
N GLU A 51 -35.12 -26.81 16.01
CA GLU A 51 -34.87 -28.25 16.15
C GLU A 51 -35.84 -29.08 15.30
N ASP A 52 -37.03 -28.54 15.01
CA ASP A 52 -38.08 -29.21 14.27
C ASP A 52 -38.01 -28.94 12.75
N GLU A 53 -38.54 -29.89 11.98
CA GLU A 53 -38.67 -29.75 10.52
C GLU A 53 -39.94 -28.97 10.16
N HIS A 54 -39.79 -27.93 9.32
CA HIS A 54 -40.90 -27.13 8.85
C HIS A 54 -41.31 -27.53 7.42
N TYR A 55 -42.61 -27.71 7.22
CA TYR A 55 -43.14 -28.28 5.98
C TYR A 55 -43.59 -27.20 4.99
N LEU A 56 -43.09 -27.29 3.76
CA LEU A 56 -43.50 -26.45 2.63
C LEU A 56 -44.35 -27.24 1.63
N ARG A 57 -45.20 -26.55 0.87
CA ARG A 57 -46.03 -27.17 -0.17
C ARG A 57 -45.16 -27.76 -1.29
N HIS A 58 -45.52 -28.95 -1.78
CA HIS A 58 -44.71 -29.75 -2.71
C HIS A 58 -44.18 -28.97 -3.92
N ALA A 59 -45.05 -28.26 -4.65
CA ALA A 59 -44.68 -27.58 -5.89
C ALA A 59 -43.66 -26.43 -5.69
N GLU A 60 -43.71 -25.75 -4.55
CA GLU A 60 -42.83 -24.64 -4.21
C GLU A 60 -41.48 -25.16 -3.69
N ALA A 61 -41.53 -26.20 -2.85
CA ALA A 61 -40.35 -26.86 -2.29
C ALA A 61 -39.50 -27.54 -3.37
N GLU A 62 -40.11 -28.28 -4.30
CA GLU A 62 -39.40 -29.02 -5.35
C GLU A 62 -38.65 -28.09 -6.31
N LYS A 63 -39.31 -26.99 -6.72
CA LYS A 63 -38.69 -25.97 -7.58
C LYS A 63 -37.49 -25.32 -6.89
N LEU A 64 -37.64 -24.93 -5.62
CA LEU A 64 -36.58 -24.25 -4.88
C LEU A 64 -35.42 -25.18 -4.54
N ALA A 65 -35.69 -26.43 -4.10
CA ALA A 65 -34.67 -27.44 -3.83
C ALA A 65 -33.88 -27.80 -5.10
N SER A 66 -34.56 -27.95 -6.23
CA SER A 66 -33.92 -28.20 -7.52
C SER A 66 -32.97 -27.06 -7.91
N GLN A 67 -33.40 -25.81 -7.78
CA GLN A 67 -32.56 -24.65 -8.08
C GLN A 67 -31.40 -24.49 -7.08
N ALA A 68 -31.64 -24.78 -5.79
CA ALA A 68 -30.62 -24.77 -4.76
C ALA A 68 -29.52 -25.80 -5.04
N SER A 69 -29.90 -27.03 -5.42
CA SER A 69 -28.97 -28.10 -5.79
C SER A 69 -28.18 -27.77 -7.07
N LEU A 70 -28.85 -27.26 -8.12
CA LEU A 70 -28.20 -26.87 -9.38
C LEU A 70 -27.18 -25.74 -9.19
N HIS A 71 -27.43 -24.83 -8.25
CA HIS A 71 -26.58 -23.66 -7.98
C HIS A 71 -25.85 -23.72 -6.65
N GLU A 72 -25.71 -24.88 -6.01
CA GLU A 72 -25.14 -25.05 -4.66
C GLU A 72 -23.71 -24.48 -4.55
N LYS A 73 -22.93 -24.65 -5.62
CA LYS A 73 -21.58 -24.09 -5.71
C LYS A 73 -21.58 -22.57 -5.80
N GLU A 74 -22.66 -21.96 -6.29
CA GLU A 74 -22.72 -20.53 -6.63
C GLU A 74 -23.55 -19.67 -5.69
N ARG A 75 -24.51 -20.28 -5.00
CA ARG A 75 -25.52 -19.61 -4.20
C ARG A 75 -25.73 -20.34 -2.87
N ASP A 76 -26.17 -19.61 -1.87
CA ASP A 76 -26.65 -20.18 -0.60
C ASP A 76 -28.18 -20.07 -0.55
N LEU A 77 -28.83 -21.15 -0.11
CA LEU A 77 -30.23 -21.14 0.27
C LEU A 77 -30.34 -20.64 1.70
N VAL A 78 -31.01 -19.51 1.87
CA VAL A 78 -31.20 -18.89 3.18
C VAL A 78 -32.69 -18.69 3.46
N TYR A 79 -33.04 -18.82 4.72
CA TYR A 79 -34.27 -18.25 5.26
C TYR A 79 -33.98 -16.85 5.74
N ALA A 80 -34.84 -15.93 5.38
CA ALA A 80 -34.75 -14.51 5.59
C ALA A 80 -36.00 -14.08 6.36
N SER A 81 -35.84 -13.45 7.52
CA SER A 81 -36.93 -13.06 8.42
C SER A 81 -36.74 -11.64 8.94
N VAL A 82 -37.88 -11.00 9.21
CA VAL A 82 -38.05 -9.61 9.65
C VAL A 82 -37.45 -8.66 8.63
N PHE A 83 -38.26 -8.05 7.78
CA PHE A 83 -37.74 -7.17 6.73
C PHE A 83 -37.67 -5.72 7.19
N VAL A 84 -36.56 -5.07 6.88
CA VAL A 84 -36.36 -3.64 7.03
C VAL A 84 -36.52 -2.99 5.66
N LEU A 85 -37.37 -1.98 5.59
CA LEU A 85 -37.49 -1.08 4.44
C LEU A 85 -36.95 0.30 4.82
N GLY A 86 -36.30 0.94 3.86
CA GLY A 86 -35.79 2.31 4.03
C GLY A 86 -34.97 2.74 2.82
N TRP A 87 -34.26 3.85 2.97
CA TRP A 87 -33.27 4.31 2.00
C TRP A 87 -31.90 4.24 2.62
N ALA A 88 -31.01 3.49 1.98
CA ALA A 88 -29.61 3.39 2.38
C ALA A 88 -28.72 3.90 1.26
N GLU A 89 -27.54 4.39 1.64
CA GLU A 89 -26.52 4.80 0.68
C GLU A 89 -25.62 3.62 0.37
N ARG A 90 -25.52 3.23 -0.90
CA ARG A 90 -24.59 2.17 -1.32
C ARG A 90 -23.14 2.63 -1.16
N LEU A 91 -22.22 1.68 -1.17
CA LEU A 91 -20.77 1.94 -1.20
C LEU A 91 -20.30 2.83 -2.37
N ASP A 92 -21.09 2.94 -3.45
CA ASP A 92 -20.85 3.83 -4.59
C ASP A 92 -21.54 5.22 -4.47
N GLY A 93 -22.04 5.58 -3.28
CA GLY A 93 -22.65 6.90 -2.99
C GLY A 93 -24.03 7.12 -3.62
N LYS A 94 -24.61 6.08 -4.22
CA LYS A 94 -25.95 6.14 -4.80
C LYS A 94 -26.97 5.72 -3.75
N PRO A 95 -28.01 6.52 -3.50
CA PRO A 95 -29.09 6.10 -2.65
C PRO A 95 -29.87 4.96 -3.33
N GLU A 96 -30.18 3.93 -2.56
CA GLU A 96 -30.99 2.79 -3.00
C GLU A 96 -32.08 2.49 -1.97
N ALA A 97 -33.30 2.24 -2.45
CA ALA A 97 -34.38 1.75 -1.62
C ALA A 97 -34.11 0.28 -1.22
N VAL A 98 -34.03 0.05 0.08
CA VAL A 98 -33.70 -1.23 0.69
C VAL A 98 -34.96 -2.03 0.99
N CYS A 99 -34.90 -3.34 0.73
CA CYS A 99 -35.88 -4.32 1.19
C CYS A 99 -35.11 -5.56 1.63
N ALA A 100 -34.64 -5.55 2.86
CA ALA A 100 -33.63 -6.49 3.32
C ALA A 100 -34.10 -7.21 4.57
N PRO A 101 -33.80 -8.51 4.72
CA PRO A 101 -34.07 -9.18 5.97
C PRO A 101 -33.09 -8.70 7.04
N LEU A 102 -33.59 -8.56 8.25
CA LEU A 102 -32.83 -8.26 9.45
C LEU A 102 -32.07 -9.50 9.90
N PHE A 103 -32.73 -10.65 9.84
CA PHE A 103 -32.15 -11.95 10.17
C PHE A 103 -32.16 -12.85 8.96
N TYR A 104 -31.07 -13.58 8.75
CA TYR A 104 -31.07 -14.69 7.81
C TYR A 104 -30.16 -15.81 8.28
N PHE A 105 -30.45 -17.04 7.85
CA PHE A 105 -29.63 -18.22 8.16
C PHE A 105 -29.69 -19.23 7.02
N PRO A 106 -28.61 -20.02 6.83
CA PRO A 106 -28.61 -21.14 5.91
C PRO A 106 -29.69 -22.15 6.28
N VAL A 107 -30.35 -22.71 5.27
CA VAL A 107 -31.33 -23.79 5.46
C VAL A 107 -31.08 -24.92 4.48
N THR A 108 -31.40 -26.13 4.93
CA THR A 108 -31.46 -27.30 4.06
C THR A 108 -32.90 -27.63 3.74
N LEU A 109 -33.18 -27.95 2.48
CA LEU A 109 -34.51 -28.32 2.01
C LEU A 109 -34.47 -29.73 1.43
N SER A 110 -35.17 -30.67 2.05
CA SER A 110 -35.26 -32.07 1.62
C SER A 110 -36.62 -32.33 0.96
N VAL A 111 -36.62 -32.94 -0.23
CA VAL A 111 -37.84 -33.22 -1.02
C VAL A 111 -37.95 -34.71 -1.40
N ALA A 112 -36.89 -35.50 -1.19
CA ALA A 112 -36.74 -36.83 -1.80
C ALA A 112 -37.70 -37.92 -1.25
N GLU A 113 -38.35 -37.71 -0.10
CA GLU A 113 -39.15 -38.74 0.58
C GLU A 113 -40.59 -38.31 0.90
N MET A 114 -41.04 -37.15 0.41
CA MET A 114 -42.32 -36.55 0.83
C MET A 114 -43.33 -36.44 -0.32
N ALA A 115 -44.41 -37.23 -0.27
CA ALA A 115 -45.44 -37.27 -1.30
C ALA A 115 -46.21 -35.94 -1.50
N HIS A 116 -46.23 -35.05 -0.50
CA HIS A 116 -47.06 -33.84 -0.49
C HIS A 116 -46.34 -32.56 0.00
N GLY A 117 -45.02 -32.56 0.16
CA GLY A 117 -44.29 -31.38 0.67
C GLY A 117 -42.76 -31.50 0.61
N GLY A 118 -42.07 -30.53 1.20
CA GLY A 118 -40.63 -30.61 1.48
C GLY A 118 -40.30 -30.14 2.89
N ALA A 119 -39.34 -30.80 3.54
CA ALA A 119 -38.89 -30.49 4.89
C ALA A 119 -37.75 -29.47 4.86
N MET A 120 -37.99 -28.31 5.46
CA MET A 120 -37.01 -27.26 5.70
C MET A 120 -36.45 -27.42 7.11
N ARG A 121 -35.12 -27.46 7.22
CA ARG A 121 -34.43 -27.51 8.50
C ARG A 121 -33.51 -26.30 8.65
N PHE A 122 -33.58 -25.67 9.82
CA PHE A 122 -32.75 -24.54 10.19
C PHE A 122 -31.37 -24.98 10.68
N ASP A 123 -30.35 -24.14 10.48
CA ASP A 123 -29.06 -24.29 11.19
C ASP A 123 -29.00 -23.22 12.30
N PRO A 124 -29.44 -23.55 13.52
CA PRO A 124 -29.58 -22.55 14.60
C PRO A 124 -28.24 -21.94 15.03
N ASN A 125 -27.11 -22.60 14.77
CA ASN A 125 -25.77 -22.11 15.10
C ASN A 125 -25.24 -21.06 14.10
N ARG A 126 -25.97 -20.81 13.02
CA ARG A 126 -25.58 -19.93 11.90
C ARG A 126 -26.57 -18.80 11.65
N ARG A 127 -27.33 -18.39 12.66
CA ARG A 127 -28.13 -17.17 12.61
C ARG A 127 -27.25 -15.94 12.41
N GLN A 128 -27.54 -15.17 11.36
CA GLN A 128 -26.82 -13.94 11.03
C GLN A 128 -27.76 -12.73 11.10
N ILE A 129 -27.22 -11.62 11.61
CA ILE A 129 -27.84 -10.29 11.50
C ILE A 129 -27.30 -9.63 10.24
N ASN A 130 -28.16 -8.96 9.49
CA ASN A 130 -27.78 -8.18 8.32
C ASN A 130 -27.20 -6.82 8.72
N PHE A 131 -26.03 -6.86 9.37
CA PHE A 131 -25.35 -5.69 9.93
C PHE A 131 -25.12 -4.60 8.88
N ALA A 132 -24.73 -4.99 7.66
CA ALA A 132 -24.45 -4.03 6.59
C ALA A 132 -25.66 -3.16 6.23
N VAL A 133 -26.86 -3.74 6.25
CA VAL A 133 -28.08 -2.99 5.99
C VAL A 133 -28.42 -2.08 7.16
N LEU A 134 -28.29 -2.58 8.40
CA LEU A 134 -28.55 -1.77 9.58
C LEU A 134 -27.61 -0.57 9.65
N ASP A 135 -26.30 -0.80 9.48
CA ASP A 135 -25.29 0.25 9.48
C ASP A 135 -25.55 1.29 8.38
N ALA A 136 -25.88 0.84 7.16
CA ALA A 136 -26.19 1.73 6.05
C ALA A 136 -27.53 2.50 6.21
N LEU A 137 -28.41 2.05 7.09
CA LEU A 137 -29.61 2.76 7.52
C LEU A 137 -29.37 3.64 8.76
N GLY A 138 -28.14 3.73 9.26
CA GLY A 138 -27.79 4.49 10.46
C GLY A 138 -28.14 3.80 11.78
N LEU A 139 -28.33 2.48 11.76
CA LEU A 139 -28.78 1.64 12.89
C LEU A 139 -27.67 0.77 13.49
N GLY A 140 -26.40 1.21 13.40
CA GLY A 140 -25.25 0.45 13.90
C GLY A 140 -25.37 0.07 15.40
N GLU A 141 -25.86 0.97 16.25
CA GLU A 141 -26.06 0.70 17.68
C GLU A 141 -27.15 -0.36 17.94
N VAL A 142 -28.22 -0.36 17.14
CA VAL A 142 -29.27 -1.39 17.19
C VAL A 142 -28.70 -2.75 16.77
N ALA A 143 -27.85 -2.76 15.74
CA ALA A 143 -27.20 -3.96 15.25
C ALA A 143 -26.30 -4.60 16.32
N GLU A 144 -25.50 -3.79 17.02
CA GLU A 144 -24.66 -4.25 18.13
C GLU A 144 -25.49 -4.80 19.29
N ALA A 145 -26.58 -4.11 19.67
CA ALA A 145 -27.46 -4.55 20.74
C ALA A 145 -28.15 -5.89 20.44
N LEU A 146 -28.64 -6.07 19.20
CA LEU A 146 -29.23 -7.33 18.75
C LEU A 146 -28.20 -8.45 18.67
N GLU A 147 -26.95 -8.13 18.32
CA GLU A 147 -25.86 -9.10 18.28
C GLU A 147 -25.44 -9.56 19.69
N ILE A 148 -25.40 -8.66 20.67
CA ILE A 148 -25.17 -9.00 22.09
C ILE A 148 -26.28 -9.93 22.60
N TRP A 149 -27.53 -9.64 22.25
CA TRP A 149 -28.67 -10.47 22.63
C TRP A 149 -28.59 -11.88 22.04
N LEU A 150 -28.23 -12.03 20.77
CA LEU A 150 -28.02 -13.35 20.16
C LEU A 150 -26.90 -14.16 20.85
N GLY A 151 -25.89 -13.48 21.40
CA GLY A 151 -24.74 -14.12 22.04
C GLY A 151 -24.96 -14.55 23.50
N SER A 152 -26.02 -14.11 24.18
CA SER A 152 -26.20 -14.31 25.63
C SER A 152 -26.91 -15.61 26.03
N GLY A 153 -27.29 -16.46 25.07
CA GLY A 153 -27.62 -17.87 25.27
C GLY A 153 -28.87 -18.21 26.11
N ALA A 154 -29.62 -17.24 26.64
CA ALA A 154 -30.86 -17.49 27.37
C ALA A 154 -31.72 -16.22 27.50
N VAL A 155 -32.54 -15.91 26.50
CA VAL A 155 -33.80 -15.14 26.67
C VAL A 155 -34.79 -15.63 25.61
N THR A 156 -35.90 -16.21 26.06
CA THR A 156 -37.00 -16.82 25.27
C THR A 156 -37.95 -15.80 24.62
N GLU A 157 -37.57 -14.52 24.48
CA GLU A 157 -38.33 -13.54 23.69
C GLU A 157 -37.99 -13.75 22.20
N SER A 158 -38.98 -14.03 21.34
CA SER A 158 -38.75 -14.16 19.89
C SER A 158 -37.90 -13.00 19.35
N GLY A 159 -36.85 -13.31 18.59
CA GLY A 159 -35.91 -12.30 18.09
C GLY A 159 -36.55 -11.23 17.18
N ALA A 160 -37.76 -11.48 16.67
CA ALA A 160 -38.58 -10.52 15.96
C ALA A 160 -39.17 -9.43 16.89
N LEU A 161 -39.63 -9.81 18.08
CA LEU A 161 -40.12 -8.88 19.10
C LEU A 161 -38.96 -8.12 19.76
N GLU A 162 -37.81 -8.78 19.92
CA GLU A 162 -36.61 -8.10 20.41
C GLU A 162 -36.08 -7.07 19.40
N ALA A 163 -36.05 -7.43 18.11
CA ALA A 163 -35.76 -6.49 17.03
C ALA A 163 -36.68 -5.27 17.07
N ARG A 164 -37.99 -5.48 17.22
CA ARG A 164 -38.96 -4.39 17.38
C ARG A 164 -38.64 -3.51 18.60
N ARG A 165 -38.42 -4.11 19.77
CA ARG A 165 -38.11 -3.39 21.02
C ARG A 165 -36.86 -2.52 20.87
N ARG A 166 -35.77 -3.08 20.35
CA ARG A 166 -34.49 -2.37 20.17
C ARG A 166 -34.57 -1.30 19.10
N LEU A 167 -35.28 -1.57 18.01
CA LEU A 167 -35.48 -0.58 16.95
C LEU A 167 -36.27 0.62 17.48
N LEU A 168 -37.36 0.41 18.22
CA LEU A 168 -38.16 1.50 18.80
C LEU A 168 -37.41 2.28 19.89
N GLN A 169 -36.48 1.65 20.60
CA GLN A 169 -35.61 2.34 21.57
C GLN A 169 -34.63 3.29 20.88
N ALA A 170 -34.08 2.89 19.73
CA ALA A 170 -33.12 3.71 19.00
C ALA A 170 -33.78 4.72 18.04
N LEU A 171 -34.92 4.36 17.46
CA LEU A 171 -35.73 5.17 16.55
C LEU A 171 -37.21 5.09 16.94
N PRO A 172 -37.67 5.98 17.85
CA PRO A 172 -39.08 6.03 18.26
C PRO A 172 -40.06 6.26 17.10
N GLU A 173 -39.61 6.88 16.01
CA GLU A 173 -40.39 7.19 14.82
C GLU A 173 -40.45 6.06 13.77
N ALA A 174 -39.77 4.93 13.99
CA ALA A 174 -39.81 3.80 13.06
C ALA A 174 -41.21 3.15 13.01
N ASP A 175 -41.73 2.90 11.81
CA ASP A 175 -43.01 2.22 11.64
C ASP A 175 -42.83 0.72 11.90
N THR A 176 -43.38 0.26 13.02
CA THR A 176 -43.43 -1.16 13.41
C THR A 176 -44.87 -1.65 13.58
N SER A 177 -45.86 -0.90 13.10
CA SER A 177 -47.29 -1.20 13.28
C SER A 177 -47.68 -2.59 12.78
N ALA A 178 -47.01 -3.09 11.75
CA ALA A 178 -47.25 -4.42 11.20
C ALA A 178 -46.95 -5.56 12.21
N PHE A 179 -46.10 -5.31 13.22
CA PHE A 179 -45.80 -6.30 14.26
C PHE A 179 -46.93 -6.49 15.28
N ASP A 180 -47.98 -5.67 15.25
CA ASP A 180 -49.13 -5.86 16.15
C ASP A 180 -49.90 -7.16 15.86
N LEU A 181 -49.73 -7.71 14.65
CA LEU A 181 -50.30 -8.99 14.24
C LEU A 181 -49.30 -10.17 14.32
N TYR A 182 -48.05 -9.92 14.75
CA TYR A 182 -47.05 -10.98 14.92
C TYR A 182 -47.55 -12.01 15.96
N PRO A 183 -47.43 -13.34 15.72
CA PRO A 183 -46.52 -14.02 14.80
C PRO A 183 -47.00 -14.21 13.36
N GLU A 184 -48.17 -13.68 12.95
CA GLU A 184 -48.62 -13.78 11.57
C GLU A 184 -47.72 -12.97 10.62
N LEU A 185 -47.25 -13.63 9.55
CA LEU A 185 -46.40 -13.03 8.54
C LEU A 185 -47.20 -12.26 7.48
N LEU A 186 -46.61 -11.17 6.99
CA LEU A 186 -47.11 -10.44 5.84
C LEU A 186 -46.86 -11.19 4.53
N GLY A 187 -47.91 -11.28 3.70
CA GLY A 187 -47.80 -11.85 2.36
C GLY A 187 -46.99 -11.01 1.37
N GLU A 188 -46.58 -11.62 0.25
CA GLU A 188 -45.73 -10.98 -0.77
C GLU A 188 -46.33 -9.68 -1.34
N GLY A 189 -47.65 -9.67 -1.57
CA GLY A 189 -48.35 -8.52 -2.14
C GLY A 189 -48.24 -7.27 -1.26
N GLU A 190 -48.36 -7.43 0.05
CA GLU A 190 -48.29 -6.32 1.00
C GLU A 190 -46.84 -5.85 1.21
N LEU A 191 -45.89 -6.79 1.37
CA LEU A 191 -44.46 -6.45 1.45
C LEU A 191 -44.00 -5.66 0.23
N ARG A 192 -44.40 -6.10 -0.98
CA ARG A 192 -44.09 -5.39 -2.23
C ARG A 192 -44.74 -4.02 -2.31
N SER A 193 -46.01 -3.89 -1.92
CA SER A 193 -46.72 -2.60 -1.92
C SER A 193 -46.04 -1.58 -0.99
N ARG A 194 -45.68 -1.99 0.23
CA ARG A 194 -44.97 -1.14 1.19
C ARG A 194 -43.56 -0.79 0.70
N TYR A 195 -42.84 -1.74 0.10
CA TYR A 195 -41.54 -1.46 -0.53
C TYR A 195 -41.66 -0.45 -1.68
N ASP A 196 -42.64 -0.61 -2.57
CA ASP A 196 -42.86 0.33 -3.68
C ASP A 196 -43.24 1.73 -3.18
N ALA A 197 -43.94 1.85 -2.05
CA ALA A 197 -44.23 3.11 -1.40
C ALA A 197 -42.95 3.79 -0.86
N VAL A 198 -42.11 3.05 -0.12
CA VAL A 198 -40.80 3.54 0.35
C VAL A 198 -39.90 3.93 -0.82
N ARG A 199 -39.84 3.11 -1.87
CA ARG A 199 -39.04 3.37 -3.07
C ARG A 199 -39.48 4.62 -3.84
N LYS A 200 -40.74 5.04 -3.74
CA LYS A 200 -41.24 6.28 -4.37
C LYS A 200 -40.99 7.53 -3.53
N ASN A 201 -40.74 7.37 -2.22
CA ASN A 201 -40.51 8.47 -1.30
C ASN A 201 -39.11 8.37 -0.66
N HIS A 202 -38.20 9.21 -1.14
CA HIS A 202 -36.81 9.24 -0.68
C HIS A 202 -36.61 9.75 0.76
N GLN A 203 -37.68 10.29 1.37
CA GLN A 203 -37.75 10.72 2.78
C GLN A 203 -38.57 9.75 3.65
N ALA A 204 -38.95 8.58 3.12
CA ALA A 204 -39.65 7.58 3.91
C ALA A 204 -38.79 7.16 5.11
N GLY A 205 -39.41 7.16 6.30
CA GLY A 205 -38.80 6.62 7.51
C GLY A 205 -38.56 5.12 7.40
N ILE A 206 -37.83 4.57 8.37
CA ILE A 206 -37.53 3.14 8.44
C ILE A 206 -38.82 2.38 8.83
N VAL A 207 -39.10 1.32 8.08
CA VAL A 207 -40.26 0.44 8.33
C VAL A 207 -39.75 -0.95 8.64
N LEU A 208 -40.19 -1.53 9.77
CA LEU A 208 -39.92 -2.92 10.13
C LEU A 208 -41.17 -3.75 9.87
N LEU A 209 -41.03 -4.86 9.16
CA LEU A 209 -42.13 -5.72 8.73
C LEU A 209 -41.93 -7.17 9.18
N PRO A 210 -42.94 -7.83 9.78
CA PRO A 210 -42.90 -9.25 10.06
C PRO A 210 -43.18 -10.03 8.77
N ALA A 211 -42.16 -10.16 7.93
CA ALA A 211 -42.20 -11.00 6.73
C ALA A 211 -41.06 -12.01 6.81
N ALA A 212 -41.27 -13.21 6.25
CA ALA A 212 -40.23 -14.21 6.17
C ALA A 212 -40.32 -15.01 4.87
N GLY A 213 -39.22 -15.60 4.46
CA GLY A 213 -39.16 -16.40 3.24
C GLY A 213 -37.81 -17.01 2.95
N LEU A 214 -37.77 -17.85 1.92
CA LEU A 214 -36.58 -18.46 1.39
C LEU A 214 -36.05 -17.70 0.17
N ALA A 215 -34.73 -17.63 0.05
CA ALA A 215 -34.05 -16.96 -1.05
C ALA A 215 -32.73 -17.66 -1.42
N LEU A 216 -32.40 -17.74 -2.72
CA LEU A 216 -31.05 -18.10 -3.16
C LEU A 216 -30.20 -16.84 -3.39
N ILE A 217 -29.20 -16.65 -2.54
CA ILE A 217 -28.30 -15.48 -2.58
C ILE A 217 -26.95 -15.85 -3.20
N LYS A 218 -26.37 -14.94 -3.99
CA LYS A 218 -25.09 -15.18 -4.67
C LYS A 218 -23.92 -15.17 -3.67
N LYS A 219 -23.10 -16.23 -3.64
CA LYS A 219 -21.80 -16.24 -2.97
C LYS A 219 -20.85 -15.29 -3.69
N SER A 220 -20.12 -14.40 -3.01
CA SER A 220 -19.05 -13.61 -3.67
C SER A 220 -18.06 -14.59 -4.34
N PRO A 221 -17.83 -14.47 -5.66
CA PRO A 221 -16.89 -15.32 -6.37
C PRO A 221 -15.46 -15.21 -5.85
N GLU A 222 -15.04 -14.03 -5.37
CA GLU A 222 -13.73 -13.80 -4.76
C GLU A 222 -13.55 -14.63 -3.49
N MET A 223 -14.55 -14.62 -2.61
CA MET A 223 -14.49 -15.32 -1.33
C MET A 223 -14.45 -16.83 -1.50
N ARG A 224 -15.22 -17.36 -2.47
CA ARG A 224 -15.28 -18.80 -2.72
C ARG A 224 -13.93 -19.39 -3.08
N GLY A 225 -13.13 -18.67 -3.86
CA GLY A 225 -11.78 -19.08 -4.24
C GLY A 225 -10.88 -19.24 -3.02
N VAL A 226 -10.81 -18.20 -2.18
CA VAL A 226 -10.03 -18.19 -0.95
C VAL A 226 -10.49 -19.29 0.02
N LEU A 227 -11.80 -19.44 0.22
CA LEU A 227 -12.37 -20.45 1.13
C LEU A 227 -12.05 -21.88 0.70
N ASN A 228 -12.11 -22.17 -0.60
CA ASN A 228 -11.78 -23.49 -1.14
C ASN A 228 -10.27 -23.79 -1.02
N GLU A 229 -9.45 -22.77 -1.21
CA GLU A 229 -8.00 -22.86 -1.07
C GLU A 229 -7.58 -23.09 0.38
N LEU A 230 -8.17 -22.37 1.34
CA LEU A 230 -7.95 -22.60 2.77
C LEU A 230 -8.40 -24.00 3.21
N GLU A 231 -9.53 -24.48 2.69
CA GLU A 231 -9.99 -25.85 2.93
C GLU A 231 -8.99 -26.88 2.42
N THR A 232 -8.47 -26.68 1.19
CA THR A 232 -7.44 -27.55 0.60
C THR A 232 -6.16 -27.55 1.45
N MET A 233 -5.74 -26.39 1.94
CA MET A 233 -4.58 -26.27 2.84
C MET A 233 -4.80 -27.00 4.16
N ALA A 234 -6.00 -26.89 4.75
CA ALA A 234 -6.35 -27.57 6.00
C ALA A 234 -6.34 -29.11 5.84
N GLN A 235 -6.79 -29.61 4.69
CA GLN A 235 -6.78 -31.04 4.38
C GLN A 235 -5.36 -31.59 4.16
N CYS A 236 -4.46 -30.76 3.64
CA CYS A 236 -3.08 -31.12 3.29
C CYS A 236 -2.04 -30.38 4.16
N ALA A 237 -2.26 -30.27 5.48
CA ALA A 237 -1.38 -29.50 6.38
C ALA A 237 0.10 -29.95 6.34
N ALA A 238 0.37 -31.23 6.08
CA ALA A 238 1.74 -31.72 5.91
C ALA A 238 2.48 -31.11 4.70
N ALA A 239 1.76 -30.56 3.72
CA ALA A 239 2.30 -29.94 2.50
C ALA A 239 2.34 -28.40 2.55
N LEU A 240 2.20 -27.79 3.74
CA LEU A 240 2.30 -26.34 3.87
C LEU A 240 3.68 -25.82 3.48
N SER A 241 3.68 -24.70 2.78
CA SER A 241 4.90 -24.00 2.35
C SER A 241 5.70 -23.46 3.56
N PRO A 242 7.02 -23.26 3.42
CA PRO A 242 7.84 -22.69 4.48
C PRO A 242 7.31 -21.35 5.04
N PRO A 243 6.86 -20.37 4.23
CA PRO A 243 6.32 -19.12 4.75
C PRO A 243 5.02 -19.31 5.54
N VAL A 244 4.13 -20.20 5.09
CA VAL A 244 2.88 -20.48 5.80
C VAL A 244 3.16 -21.15 7.14
N ARG A 245 4.07 -22.13 7.18
CA ARG A 245 4.48 -22.77 8.44
C ARG A 245 5.08 -21.75 9.42
N ALA A 246 5.95 -20.85 8.94
CA ALA A 246 6.51 -19.79 9.77
C ALA A 246 5.41 -18.90 10.38
N LEU A 247 4.40 -18.51 9.60
CA LEU A 247 3.29 -17.68 10.09
C LEU A 247 2.36 -18.40 11.07
N LEU A 248 2.24 -19.72 10.97
CA LEU A 248 1.44 -20.52 11.89
C LEU A 248 2.22 -20.92 13.16
N GLY A 249 3.46 -20.45 13.33
CA GLY A 249 4.31 -20.74 14.49
C GLY A 249 5.09 -22.07 14.40
N GLY A 250 5.11 -22.70 13.22
CA GLY A 250 5.87 -23.92 12.96
C GLY A 250 7.37 -23.66 12.76
N SER A 251 8.20 -24.68 13.02
CA SER A 251 9.64 -24.59 12.76
C SER A 251 9.94 -24.71 11.26
N VAL A 252 10.82 -23.85 10.77
CA VAL A 252 11.19 -23.80 9.35
C VAL A 252 12.71 -23.87 9.21
N PRO A 253 13.25 -24.76 8.35
CA PRO A 253 14.68 -24.79 8.09
C PRO A 253 15.16 -23.46 7.49
N SER A 254 16.36 -23.01 7.88
CA SER A 254 17.01 -21.89 7.19
C SER A 254 17.25 -22.25 5.72
N VAL A 255 16.85 -21.36 4.80
CA VAL A 255 16.98 -21.56 3.37
C VAL A 255 18.23 -20.83 2.90
N VAL A 256 19.36 -21.52 2.74
CA VAL A 256 20.59 -20.89 2.23
C VAL A 256 20.56 -20.87 0.69
N SER A 257 20.34 -19.70 0.10
CA SER A 257 20.58 -19.49 -1.33
C SER A 257 22.08 -19.23 -1.58
N GLY A 258 22.73 -20.08 -2.37
CA GLY A 258 24.17 -19.99 -2.68
C GLY A 258 24.57 -19.08 -3.86
N LEU A 259 23.63 -18.34 -4.48
CA LEU A 259 23.92 -17.42 -5.59
C LEU A 259 23.64 -15.98 -5.15
N GLU A 260 24.64 -15.10 -5.31
CA GLU A 260 24.50 -13.64 -5.21
C GLU A 260 23.75 -13.12 -6.43
N GLY A 261 22.56 -12.55 -6.25
CA GLY A 261 21.88 -11.81 -7.31
C GLY A 261 22.36 -10.36 -7.40
N ARG A 262 21.84 -9.64 -8.38
CA ARG A 262 22.24 -8.28 -8.74
C ARG A 262 21.03 -7.38 -8.90
N VAL A 263 21.21 -6.11 -8.55
CA VAL A 263 20.24 -5.04 -8.74
C VAL A 263 20.95 -3.88 -9.44
N PRO A 264 20.37 -3.30 -10.51
CA PRO A 264 20.95 -2.16 -11.22
C PRO A 264 20.68 -0.84 -10.47
N ALA A 265 21.03 -0.77 -9.18
CA ALA A 265 20.84 0.43 -8.37
C ALA A 265 21.76 0.45 -7.15
N VAL A 266 22.05 1.66 -6.66
CA VAL A 266 22.69 1.87 -5.35
C VAL A 266 21.64 1.74 -4.26
N LEU A 267 21.78 0.72 -3.42
CA LEU A 267 20.84 0.45 -2.31
C LEU A 267 21.32 1.10 -1.01
N SER A 268 20.36 1.46 -0.16
CA SER A 268 20.67 1.80 1.24
C SER A 268 21.11 0.55 2.02
N LYS A 269 21.70 0.75 3.21
CA LYS A 269 22.06 -0.36 4.11
C LYS A 269 20.83 -1.20 4.49
N SER A 270 19.70 -0.56 4.77
CA SER A 270 18.44 -1.22 5.12
C SER A 270 17.86 -2.02 3.96
N GLN A 271 17.92 -1.50 2.73
CA GLN A 271 17.51 -2.22 1.53
C GLN A 271 18.42 -3.42 1.25
N ALA A 272 19.75 -3.26 1.33
CA ALA A 272 20.70 -4.35 1.12
C ALA A 272 20.51 -5.48 2.15
N ALA A 273 20.33 -5.13 3.44
CA ALA A 273 20.04 -6.10 4.49
C ALA A 273 18.71 -6.84 4.25
N LEU A 274 17.68 -6.15 3.74
CA LEU A 274 16.41 -6.78 3.38
C LEU A 274 16.59 -7.82 2.26
N LEU A 275 17.32 -7.49 1.20
CA LEU A 275 17.59 -8.41 0.10
C LEU A 275 18.33 -9.66 0.58
N ASP A 276 19.32 -9.47 1.45
CA ASP A 276 20.06 -10.56 2.07
C ASP A 276 19.16 -11.44 2.96
N SER A 277 18.31 -10.81 3.77
CA SER A 277 17.34 -11.49 4.62
C SER A 277 16.32 -12.31 3.81
N ALA A 278 15.70 -11.69 2.80
CA ALA A 278 14.75 -12.34 1.90
C ALA A 278 15.39 -13.50 1.12
N ALA A 279 16.72 -13.46 0.93
CA ALA A 279 17.45 -14.54 0.30
C ALA A 279 17.62 -15.76 1.23
N ARG A 280 17.67 -15.57 2.55
CA ARG A 280 18.07 -16.58 3.56
C ARG A 280 16.93 -17.12 4.42
N HIS A 281 15.84 -16.37 4.55
CA HIS A 281 14.75 -16.68 5.46
C HIS A 281 13.47 -17.03 4.70
N ALA A 282 12.66 -17.92 5.29
CA ALA A 282 11.35 -18.27 4.76
C ALA A 282 10.34 -17.11 4.89
N LEU A 283 10.53 -16.26 5.90
CA LEU A 283 9.68 -15.10 6.17
C LEU A 283 10.56 -13.91 6.56
N THR A 284 10.35 -12.79 5.90
CA THR A 284 11.03 -11.51 6.15
C THR A 284 9.98 -10.41 6.22
N LEU A 285 10.15 -9.46 7.15
CA LEU A 285 9.27 -8.32 7.34
C LEU A 285 9.97 -7.05 6.89
N MET A 286 9.27 -6.28 6.07
CA MET A 286 9.72 -4.97 5.61
C MET A 286 8.76 -3.90 6.11
N ILE A 287 9.26 -3.05 7.00
CA ILE A 287 8.55 -1.87 7.47
C ILE A 287 8.96 -0.69 6.58
N GLY A 288 8.01 -0.18 5.81
CA GLY A 288 8.22 0.90 4.85
C GLY A 288 7.29 2.08 5.08
N PRO A 289 7.71 3.08 5.90
CA PRO A 289 7.01 4.35 6.09
C PRO A 289 6.72 5.10 4.77
N PRO A 290 5.84 6.11 4.75
CA PRO A 290 5.48 6.85 3.54
C PRO A 290 6.73 7.42 2.86
N GLY A 291 6.80 7.27 1.53
CA GLY A 291 7.90 7.84 0.74
C GLY A 291 9.27 7.17 0.92
N THR A 292 9.37 6.03 1.62
CA THR A 292 10.66 5.37 1.89
C THR A 292 11.17 4.44 0.78
N GLY A 293 10.57 4.54 -0.41
CA GLY A 293 10.95 3.71 -1.54
C GLY A 293 10.47 2.26 -1.46
N LYS A 294 9.43 1.94 -0.68
CA LYS A 294 8.84 0.58 -0.58
C LYS A 294 8.66 -0.10 -1.95
N SER A 295 7.96 0.52 -2.88
CA SER A 295 7.73 -0.08 -4.21
C SER A 295 9.02 -0.23 -5.03
N PHE A 296 10.01 0.67 -4.84
CA PHE A 296 11.34 0.51 -5.42
C PHE A 296 12.08 -0.68 -4.81
N THR A 297 12.00 -0.85 -3.49
CA THR A 297 12.60 -1.99 -2.78
C THR A 297 11.98 -3.32 -3.20
N ILE A 298 10.65 -3.36 -3.40
CA ILE A 298 9.94 -4.53 -3.94
C ILE A 298 10.44 -4.85 -5.36
N ALA A 299 10.59 -3.83 -6.22
CA ALA A 299 11.16 -4.01 -7.55
C ALA A 299 12.61 -4.52 -7.48
N ALA A 300 13.43 -3.98 -6.56
CA ALA A 300 14.79 -4.44 -6.33
C ALA A 300 14.83 -5.92 -5.91
N LEU A 301 14.01 -6.35 -4.95
CA LEU A 301 13.86 -7.76 -4.55
C LEU A 301 13.46 -8.66 -5.74
N ALA A 302 12.57 -8.17 -6.60
CA ALA A 302 12.15 -8.89 -7.78
C ALA A 302 13.30 -9.04 -8.77
N ILE A 303 13.99 -7.95 -9.11
CA ILE A 303 15.14 -7.93 -10.02
C ILE A 303 16.29 -8.80 -9.49
N GLU A 304 16.56 -8.73 -8.19
CA GLU A 304 17.52 -9.55 -7.48
C GLU A 304 17.22 -11.04 -7.68
N THR A 305 15.98 -11.45 -7.40
CA THR A 305 15.54 -12.84 -7.55
C THR A 305 15.59 -13.28 -9.02
N LEU A 306 15.19 -12.41 -9.94
CA LEU A 306 15.25 -12.65 -11.39
C LEU A 306 16.68 -12.87 -11.88
N SER A 307 17.64 -12.09 -11.37
CA SER A 307 19.05 -12.20 -11.76
C SER A 307 19.67 -13.55 -11.37
N ARG A 308 19.09 -14.23 -10.37
CA ARG A 308 19.42 -15.61 -9.97
C ARG A 308 18.71 -16.66 -10.83
N GLY A 309 17.82 -16.25 -11.74
CA GLY A 309 16.94 -17.13 -12.51
C GLY A 309 15.71 -17.61 -11.75
N GLY A 310 15.37 -16.97 -10.63
CA GLY A 310 14.20 -17.29 -9.81
C GLY A 310 12.92 -16.61 -10.29
N SER A 311 11.82 -16.97 -9.65
CA SER A 311 10.46 -16.47 -9.92
C SER A 311 9.84 -15.79 -8.70
N VAL A 312 9.02 -14.77 -8.94
CA VAL A 312 8.47 -13.87 -7.93
C VAL A 312 6.96 -13.68 -8.13
N LEU A 313 6.21 -13.83 -7.06
CA LEU A 313 4.78 -13.52 -7.00
C LEU A 313 4.57 -12.28 -6.12
N ILE A 314 4.12 -11.18 -6.69
CA ILE A 314 3.84 -9.93 -5.98
C ILE A 314 2.33 -9.76 -5.89
N ALA A 315 1.82 -9.57 -4.69
CA ALA A 315 0.39 -9.38 -4.42
C ALA A 315 0.13 -8.09 -3.63
N SER A 316 -0.96 -7.41 -3.96
CA SER A 316 -1.52 -6.29 -3.18
C SER A 316 -3.04 -6.29 -3.25
N LYS A 317 -3.69 -5.58 -2.33
CA LYS A 317 -5.14 -5.38 -2.32
C LYS A 317 -5.60 -4.39 -3.39
N THR A 318 -4.75 -3.43 -3.77
CA THR A 318 -5.07 -2.40 -4.77
C THR A 318 -4.37 -2.69 -6.08
N ASP A 319 -5.07 -2.54 -7.20
CA ASP A 319 -4.48 -2.78 -8.53
C ASP A 319 -3.44 -1.73 -8.91
N HIS A 320 -3.61 -0.48 -8.47
CA HIS A 320 -2.62 0.56 -8.69
C HIS A 320 -1.26 0.23 -8.05
N ALA A 321 -1.23 -0.29 -6.81
CA ALA A 321 0.04 -0.57 -6.12
C ALA A 321 0.89 -1.61 -6.86
N VAL A 322 0.25 -2.66 -7.38
CA VAL A 322 0.92 -3.68 -8.18
C VAL A 322 1.33 -3.14 -9.55
N ASP A 323 0.50 -2.33 -10.21
CA ASP A 323 0.84 -1.71 -11.50
C ASP A 323 2.09 -0.81 -11.36
N VAL A 324 2.17 0.03 -10.32
CA VAL A 324 3.34 0.87 -9.99
C VAL A 324 4.61 0.03 -9.79
N VAL A 325 4.51 -1.10 -9.11
CA VAL A 325 5.65 -2.01 -8.92
C VAL A 325 6.07 -2.64 -10.25
N GLY A 326 5.11 -3.04 -11.09
CA GLY A 326 5.37 -3.57 -12.44
C GLY A 326 6.16 -2.60 -13.30
N ASP A 327 5.68 -1.35 -13.38
CA ASP A 327 6.32 -0.30 -14.16
C ASP A 327 7.75 -0.02 -13.68
N LYS A 328 7.99 -0.03 -12.36
CA LYS A 328 9.34 0.11 -11.79
C LYS A 328 10.27 -1.04 -12.17
N ILE A 329 9.77 -2.29 -12.18
CA ILE A 329 10.57 -3.46 -12.59
C ILE A 329 10.94 -3.34 -14.08
N GLU A 330 9.96 -3.10 -14.96
CA GLU A 330 10.20 -3.04 -16.39
C GLU A 330 11.09 -1.85 -16.78
N SER A 331 10.89 -0.70 -16.14
CA SER A 331 11.71 0.50 -16.36
C SER A 331 13.16 0.28 -15.90
N ALA A 332 13.36 -0.36 -14.75
CA ALA A 332 14.70 -0.63 -14.23
C ALA A 332 15.48 -1.67 -15.05
N ILE A 333 14.81 -2.64 -15.67
CA ILE A 333 15.43 -3.65 -16.55
C ILE A 333 15.49 -3.15 -18.02
N GLY A 334 14.74 -2.11 -18.38
CA GLY A 334 14.62 -1.66 -19.76
C GLY A 334 13.98 -2.71 -20.68
N LEU A 335 13.18 -3.63 -20.14
CA LEU A 335 12.60 -4.74 -20.87
C LEU A 335 11.13 -4.92 -20.51
N ARG A 336 10.25 -4.65 -21.48
CA ARG A 336 8.80 -4.93 -21.38
C ARG A 336 8.52 -6.43 -21.50
N GLY A 337 7.45 -6.90 -20.85
CA GLY A 337 7.02 -8.30 -20.89
C GLY A 337 7.79 -9.21 -19.93
N VAL A 338 8.57 -8.65 -19.01
CA VAL A 338 9.15 -9.40 -17.86
C VAL A 338 8.09 -9.65 -16.81
N VAL A 339 7.15 -8.71 -16.71
CA VAL A 339 6.09 -8.69 -15.72
C VAL A 339 4.81 -9.24 -16.34
N THR A 340 4.17 -10.18 -15.63
CA THR A 340 2.88 -10.76 -16.01
C THR A 340 1.82 -10.26 -15.05
N ARG A 341 0.83 -9.53 -15.58
CA ARG A 341 -0.33 -9.08 -14.80
C ARG A 341 -1.41 -10.17 -14.79
N GLY A 342 -1.69 -10.73 -13.62
CA GLY A 342 -2.78 -11.67 -13.41
C GLY A 342 -3.98 -11.01 -12.72
N GLY A 343 -5.20 -11.34 -13.14
CA GLY A 343 -6.42 -10.99 -12.40
C GLY A 343 -7.62 -10.72 -13.29
N ARG A 344 -8.19 -9.51 -13.20
CA ARG A 344 -9.39 -9.06 -13.92
C ARG A 344 -9.38 -9.43 -15.41
N ARG A 345 -10.58 -9.55 -16.01
CA ARG A 345 -10.78 -9.93 -17.43
C ARG A 345 -9.94 -9.13 -18.43
N GLN A 346 -9.60 -7.87 -18.13
CA GLN A 346 -8.74 -7.07 -18.99
C GLN A 346 -7.30 -7.59 -18.99
N TYR A 347 -6.69 -7.74 -17.82
CA TYR A 347 -5.32 -8.27 -17.70
C TYR A 347 -5.19 -9.70 -18.23
N LEU A 348 -6.22 -10.54 -18.08
CA LEU A 348 -6.22 -11.88 -18.70
C LEU A 348 -6.23 -11.82 -20.23
N ARG A 349 -6.86 -10.80 -20.84
CA ARG A 349 -6.78 -10.58 -22.29
C ARG A 349 -5.37 -10.15 -22.70
N ASP A 350 -4.75 -9.26 -21.94
CA ASP A 350 -3.41 -8.76 -22.23
C ASP A 350 -2.35 -9.86 -22.07
N LEU A 351 -2.41 -10.66 -21.00
CA LEU A 351 -1.57 -11.84 -20.81
C LEU A 351 -1.76 -12.85 -21.94
N ARG A 352 -3.02 -13.08 -22.34
CA ARG A 352 -3.31 -13.99 -23.45
C ARG A 352 -2.69 -13.48 -24.75
N GLN A 353 -2.85 -12.19 -25.05
CA GLN A 353 -2.25 -11.55 -26.23
C GLN A 353 -0.73 -11.69 -26.19
N PHE A 354 -0.10 -11.41 -25.05
CA PHE A 354 1.34 -11.55 -24.86
C PHE A 354 1.83 -12.99 -25.09
N ILE A 355 1.14 -14.00 -24.57
CA ILE A 355 1.48 -15.41 -24.82
C ILE A 355 1.33 -15.76 -26.31
N GLU A 356 0.32 -15.22 -26.99
CA GLU A 356 0.14 -15.41 -28.43
C GLU A 356 1.27 -14.76 -29.24
N ASP A 357 1.65 -13.53 -28.90
CA ASP A 357 2.77 -12.81 -29.52
C ASP A 357 4.10 -13.55 -29.31
N LEU A 358 4.32 -14.10 -28.11
CA LEU A 358 5.44 -14.99 -27.80
C LEU A 358 5.45 -16.24 -28.67
N LEU A 359 4.30 -16.89 -28.82
CA LEU A 359 4.16 -18.08 -29.66
C LEU A 359 4.33 -17.77 -31.15
N ASN A 360 4.02 -16.55 -31.58
CA ASN A 360 4.22 -16.05 -32.95
C ASN A 360 5.65 -15.54 -33.22
N GLY A 361 6.51 -15.50 -32.20
CA GLY A 361 7.94 -15.18 -32.34
C GLY A 361 8.30 -13.70 -32.16
N VAL A 362 7.32 -12.82 -31.89
CA VAL A 362 7.46 -11.36 -31.80
C VAL A 362 8.55 -10.93 -30.81
N HIS A 363 8.73 -11.66 -29.71
CA HIS A 363 9.70 -11.33 -28.65
C HIS A 363 11.00 -12.15 -28.68
N THR A 364 11.30 -12.85 -29.79
CA THR A 364 12.47 -13.73 -29.90
C THR A 364 13.50 -13.30 -30.95
N HIS A 365 13.37 -12.11 -31.54
CA HIS A 365 14.18 -11.68 -32.69
C HIS A 365 15.65 -11.28 -32.37
N GLU A 366 15.99 -11.03 -31.10
CA GLU A 366 17.33 -10.56 -30.69
C GLU A 366 17.85 -11.30 -29.44
N VAL A 367 18.18 -12.58 -29.61
CA VAL A 367 18.73 -13.40 -28.52
C VAL A 367 20.25 -13.32 -28.54
N PRO A 368 20.90 -12.78 -27.48
CA PRO A 368 22.36 -12.76 -27.43
C PRO A 368 22.90 -14.19 -27.30
N PRO A 369 24.03 -14.52 -27.95
CA PRO A 369 24.63 -15.85 -27.84
C PRO A 369 25.21 -16.05 -26.43
N ALA A 370 25.13 -17.27 -25.89
CA ALA A 370 25.59 -17.58 -24.53
C ALA A 370 27.05 -17.11 -24.22
N PRO A 371 28.03 -17.20 -25.15
CA PRO A 371 29.37 -16.67 -24.92
C PRO A 371 29.42 -15.14 -24.72
N ALA A 372 28.50 -14.38 -25.31
CA ALA A 372 28.45 -12.93 -25.12
C ALA A 372 27.99 -12.58 -23.69
N LEU A 373 27.01 -13.30 -23.14
CA LEU A 373 26.56 -13.13 -21.76
C LEU A 373 27.66 -13.50 -20.75
N ASP A 374 28.46 -14.55 -21.02
CA ASP A 374 29.59 -14.90 -20.16
C ASP A 374 30.67 -13.80 -20.14
N ARG A 375 30.92 -13.14 -21.29
CA ARG A 375 31.80 -11.96 -21.35
C ARG A 375 31.25 -10.79 -20.53
N GLN A 376 29.95 -10.48 -20.66
CA GLN A 376 29.30 -9.44 -19.85
C GLN A 376 29.39 -9.75 -18.35
N ARG A 377 29.14 -11.00 -17.95
CA ARG A 377 29.27 -11.45 -16.56
C ARG A 377 30.70 -11.28 -16.02
N LYS A 378 31.71 -11.60 -16.83
CA LYS A 378 33.13 -11.39 -16.48
C LYS A 378 33.49 -9.91 -16.38
N ALA A 379 32.98 -9.09 -17.30
CA ALA A 379 33.16 -7.63 -17.27
C ALA A 379 32.53 -7.02 -16.01
N LEU A 380 31.31 -7.42 -15.64
CA LEU A 380 30.67 -7.00 -14.38
C LEU A 380 31.52 -7.34 -13.16
N ARG A 381 32.01 -8.59 -13.05
CA ARG A 381 32.88 -9.01 -11.94
C ARG A 381 34.19 -8.23 -11.88
N ARG A 382 34.72 -7.83 -13.03
CA ARG A 382 35.92 -7.00 -13.11
C ARG A 382 35.60 -5.60 -12.62
N LEU A 383 34.50 -5.02 -13.06
CA LEU A 383 34.06 -3.69 -12.67
C LEU A 383 33.76 -3.61 -11.17
N ASP A 384 33.07 -4.60 -10.59
CA ASP A 384 32.82 -4.65 -9.14
C ASP A 384 34.13 -4.59 -8.34
N ARG A 385 35.17 -5.30 -8.79
CA ARG A 385 36.50 -5.29 -8.17
C ARG A 385 37.19 -3.94 -8.36
N GLU A 386 37.12 -3.35 -9.55
CA GLU A 386 37.70 -2.03 -9.83
C GLU A 386 37.03 -0.94 -8.98
N THR A 387 35.72 -0.97 -8.83
CA THR A 387 34.93 -0.07 -7.97
C THR A 387 35.36 -0.20 -6.51
N GLU A 388 35.50 -1.43 -5.99
CA GLU A 388 35.91 -1.63 -4.58
C GLU A 388 37.34 -1.15 -4.32
N VAL A 389 38.28 -1.49 -5.22
CA VAL A 389 39.67 -1.02 -5.12
C VAL A 389 39.76 0.51 -5.17
N LEU A 390 38.99 1.14 -6.06
CA LEU A 390 38.96 2.60 -6.17
C LEU A 390 38.32 3.25 -4.95
N ARG A 391 37.27 2.64 -4.41
CA ARG A 391 36.61 3.06 -3.17
C ARG A 391 37.58 3.05 -1.99
N GLU A 392 38.31 1.95 -1.79
CA GLU A 392 39.36 1.87 -0.77
C GLU A 392 40.48 2.91 -0.99
N ALA A 393 40.91 3.09 -2.24
CA ALA A 393 41.93 4.07 -2.58
C ALA A 393 41.49 5.52 -2.31
N LEU A 394 40.22 5.85 -2.56
CA LEU A 394 39.63 7.14 -2.26
C LEU A 394 39.57 7.37 -0.75
N GLY A 395 39.12 6.39 0.04
CA GLY A 395 39.10 6.48 1.51
C GLY A 395 40.50 6.76 2.08
N GLN A 396 41.50 5.96 1.69
CA GLN A 396 42.90 6.19 2.10
C GLN A 396 43.46 7.53 1.61
N ARG A 397 42.94 8.06 0.49
CA ARG A 397 43.34 9.36 -0.02
C ARG A 397 42.80 10.47 0.87
N LEU A 398 41.52 10.44 1.22
CA LEU A 398 40.88 11.43 2.07
C LEU A 398 41.55 11.52 3.44
N ASP A 399 41.86 10.37 4.07
CA ASP A 399 42.61 10.33 5.34
C ASP A 399 43.96 11.05 5.26
N ARG A 400 44.67 10.91 4.13
CA ARG A 400 45.96 11.59 3.91
C ARG A 400 45.79 13.07 3.68
N GLU A 401 44.73 13.49 2.99
CA GLU A 401 44.43 14.91 2.72
C GLU A 401 44.20 15.70 4.01
N ILE A 402 43.50 15.10 5.01
CA ILE A 402 43.34 15.68 6.35
C ILE A 402 44.72 15.95 7.00
N GLY A 403 45.60 14.93 6.96
CA GLY A 403 46.97 15.05 7.47
C GLY A 403 47.84 16.05 6.70
N TRP A 404 47.58 16.27 5.41
CA TRP A 404 48.31 17.23 4.59
C TRP A 404 47.84 18.66 4.80
N GLY A 405 46.54 18.87 4.91
CA GLY A 405 45.98 20.19 5.13
C GLY A 405 46.37 20.78 6.49
N SER A 406 46.44 19.96 7.56
CA SER A 406 47.00 20.38 8.85
C SER A 406 48.47 20.83 8.78
N LEU A 407 49.28 20.23 7.90
CA LEU A 407 50.68 20.62 7.68
C LEU A 407 50.80 21.92 6.86
N LEU A 408 49.84 22.18 5.96
CA LEU A 408 49.85 23.33 5.04
C LEU A 408 49.28 24.60 5.66
N SER A 409 48.32 24.46 6.57
CA SER A 409 47.66 25.53 7.31
C SER A 409 48.46 26.07 8.50
N ASP A 410 49.51 25.37 8.96
CA ASP A 410 50.40 25.81 10.04
C ASP A 410 51.04 27.19 9.72
N PRO A 411 50.71 28.26 10.48
CA PRO A 411 51.18 29.62 10.20
C PRO A 411 52.63 29.85 10.63
N ALA A 412 53.18 29.04 11.53
CA ALA A 412 54.54 29.19 12.05
C ALA A 412 55.31 27.84 12.07
N PRO A 413 55.52 27.20 10.90
CA PRO A 413 56.10 25.86 10.84
C PRO A 413 57.58 25.89 11.26
N SER A 414 57.97 24.93 12.10
CA SER A 414 59.38 24.67 12.46
C SER A 414 60.23 24.36 11.21
N LEU A 415 61.56 24.49 11.30
CA LEU A 415 62.49 24.20 10.18
C LEU A 415 62.24 22.84 9.52
N PHE A 416 62.00 21.80 10.33
CA PHE A 416 61.67 20.46 9.84
C PHE A 416 60.30 20.40 9.14
N ARG A 417 59.28 21.09 9.68
CA ARG A 417 57.95 21.20 9.04
C ARG A 417 58.01 21.98 7.73
N ARG A 418 58.82 23.04 7.62
CA ARG A 418 59.06 23.78 6.36
C ARG A 418 59.65 22.89 5.27
N TRP A 419 60.62 22.06 5.62
CA TRP A 419 61.19 21.09 4.67
C TRP A 419 60.15 20.03 4.24
N ARG A 420 59.41 19.46 5.20
CA ARG A 420 58.31 18.51 4.91
C ARG A 420 57.26 19.13 4.00
N ARG A 421 56.88 20.40 4.22
CA ARG A 421 55.93 21.15 3.40
C ARG A 421 56.40 21.30 1.96
N LYS A 422 57.65 21.74 1.72
CA LYS A 422 58.22 21.81 0.36
C LYS A 422 58.24 20.46 -0.35
N ARG A 423 58.58 19.38 0.37
CA ARG A 423 58.58 18.02 -0.18
C ARG A 423 57.16 17.55 -0.52
N LEU A 424 56.18 17.86 0.33
CA LEU A 424 54.78 17.55 0.10
C LEU A 424 54.24 18.26 -1.14
N LEU A 425 54.44 19.57 -1.28
CA LEU A 425 54.00 20.34 -2.46
C LEU A 425 54.59 19.76 -3.76
N LYS A 426 55.87 19.39 -3.78
CA LYS A 426 56.50 18.72 -4.93
C LYS A 426 55.87 17.36 -5.24
N ARG A 427 55.40 16.62 -4.23
CA ARG A 427 54.67 15.34 -4.40
C ARG A 427 53.25 15.59 -4.90
N LEU A 428 52.55 16.59 -4.38
CA LEU A 428 51.20 16.97 -4.77
C LEU A 428 51.12 17.34 -6.25
N ARG A 429 52.15 17.98 -6.83
CA ARG A 429 52.24 18.25 -8.29
C ARG A 429 52.15 17.01 -9.18
N LYS A 430 52.53 15.83 -8.68
CA LYS A 430 52.51 14.57 -9.45
C LYS A 430 51.35 13.66 -9.09
N THR A 431 50.64 13.97 -8.01
CA THR A 431 49.58 13.09 -7.50
C THR A 431 48.23 13.63 -7.95
N PRO A 432 47.35 12.81 -8.54
CA PRO A 432 46.01 13.27 -8.91
C PRO A 432 45.26 13.78 -7.66
N PRO A 433 44.39 14.79 -7.83
CA PRO A 433 43.51 15.29 -6.80
C PRO A 433 42.46 14.24 -6.40
N ALA A 434 41.85 14.43 -5.22
CA ALA A 434 40.87 13.47 -4.70
C ALA A 434 39.56 13.44 -5.50
N TRP A 435 39.11 14.58 -6.05
CA TRP A 435 37.88 14.64 -6.85
C TRP A 435 37.95 13.79 -8.12
N GLU A 436 39.11 13.68 -8.79
CA GLU A 436 39.28 12.82 -9.98
C GLU A 436 39.03 11.34 -9.65
N LEU A 437 39.44 10.88 -8.46
CA LEU A 437 39.14 9.52 -7.99
C LEU A 437 37.65 9.34 -7.69
N ALA A 438 37.00 10.36 -7.13
CA ALA A 438 35.56 10.36 -6.88
C ALA A 438 34.75 10.38 -8.19
N GLU A 439 35.12 11.22 -9.17
CA GLU A 439 34.52 11.23 -10.52
C GLU A 439 34.66 9.86 -11.18
N ARG A 440 35.84 9.24 -11.11
CA ARG A 440 36.04 7.91 -11.68
C ARG A 440 35.20 6.84 -10.97
N LEU A 441 35.01 6.95 -9.65
CA LEU A 441 34.15 6.04 -8.89
C LEU A 441 32.67 6.21 -9.29
N GLU A 442 32.23 7.44 -9.51
CA GLU A 442 30.90 7.76 -10.02
C GLU A 442 30.65 7.13 -11.39
N GLU A 443 31.61 7.29 -12.32
CA GLU A 443 31.59 6.70 -13.66
C GLU A 443 31.51 5.17 -13.65
N LEU A 444 32.37 4.51 -12.86
CA LEU A 444 32.39 3.04 -12.75
C LEU A 444 31.07 2.52 -12.17
N THR A 445 30.48 3.25 -11.23
CA THR A 445 29.18 2.88 -10.65
C THR A 445 28.06 2.99 -11.70
N ASP A 446 28.04 4.08 -12.48
CA ASP A 446 27.07 4.24 -13.56
C ASP A 446 27.26 3.19 -14.68
N GLU A 447 28.50 2.87 -15.02
CA GLU A 447 28.84 1.78 -15.94
C GLU A 447 28.34 0.43 -15.43
N GLY A 448 28.48 0.17 -14.12
CA GLY A 448 28.04 -1.07 -13.50
C GLY A 448 26.53 -1.24 -13.47
N ILE A 449 25.81 -0.15 -13.22
CA ILE A 449 24.35 -0.11 -13.33
C ILE A 449 23.93 -0.45 -14.76
N ARG A 450 24.46 0.27 -15.77
CA ARG A 450 24.12 0.03 -17.18
C ARG A 450 24.41 -1.41 -17.63
N LEU A 451 25.60 -1.91 -17.34
CA LEU A 451 26.00 -3.27 -17.74
C LEU A 451 25.19 -4.34 -17.00
N THR A 452 24.72 -4.08 -15.78
CA THR A 452 23.82 -4.98 -15.04
C THR A 452 22.46 -5.07 -15.72
N VAL A 453 21.91 -3.94 -16.18
CA VAL A 453 20.66 -3.90 -16.96
C VAL A 453 20.80 -4.74 -18.23
N ASP A 454 21.86 -4.50 -19.01
CA ASP A 454 22.13 -5.22 -20.26
C ASP A 454 22.29 -6.73 -20.03
N PHE A 455 23.01 -7.12 -18.98
CA PHE A 455 23.21 -8.52 -18.62
C PHE A 455 21.89 -9.21 -18.25
N ILE A 456 21.07 -8.58 -17.39
CA ILE A 456 19.78 -9.14 -16.96
C ILE A 456 18.83 -9.26 -18.15
N ALA A 457 18.71 -8.22 -18.96
CA ALA A 457 17.86 -8.23 -20.15
C ALA A 457 18.31 -9.29 -21.16
N GLY A 458 19.61 -9.41 -21.42
CA GLY A 458 20.19 -10.41 -22.32
C GLY A 458 19.99 -11.85 -21.81
N ALA A 459 20.29 -12.10 -20.53
CA ALA A 459 20.08 -13.40 -19.89
C ALA A 459 18.61 -13.82 -19.96
N ARG A 460 17.71 -12.85 -19.77
CA ARG A 460 16.27 -13.06 -19.84
C ARG A 460 15.80 -13.49 -21.22
N ARG A 461 16.23 -12.78 -22.28
CA ARG A 461 15.89 -13.14 -23.68
C ARG A 461 16.39 -14.55 -24.02
N LEU A 462 17.59 -14.92 -23.56
CA LEU A 462 18.15 -16.26 -23.77
C LEU A 462 17.33 -17.35 -23.07
N ILE A 463 16.96 -17.14 -21.80
CA ILE A 463 16.12 -18.08 -21.04
C ILE A 463 14.76 -18.24 -21.72
N LEU A 464 14.13 -17.13 -22.09
CA LEU A 464 12.82 -17.12 -22.75
C LEU A 464 12.85 -17.90 -24.07
N ALA A 465 13.81 -17.62 -24.95
CA ALA A 465 13.96 -18.32 -26.22
C ALA A 465 14.21 -19.82 -26.02
N GLY A 466 15.07 -20.19 -25.06
CA GLY A 466 15.36 -21.58 -24.75
C GLY A 466 14.14 -22.34 -24.19
N GLU A 467 13.34 -21.72 -23.33
CA GLU A 467 12.12 -22.33 -22.79
C GLU A 467 11.00 -22.40 -23.84
N LEU A 468 10.83 -21.39 -24.71
CA LEU A 468 9.87 -21.46 -25.81
C LEU A 468 10.22 -22.56 -26.81
N GLN A 469 11.50 -22.75 -27.13
CA GLN A 469 11.95 -23.83 -28.02
C GLN A 469 11.68 -25.21 -27.41
N LYS A 470 11.99 -25.40 -26.12
CA LYS A 470 11.88 -26.71 -25.45
C LYS A 470 10.47 -27.05 -25.01
N ASN A 471 9.66 -26.06 -24.66
CA ASN A 471 8.40 -26.23 -23.93
C ASN A 471 7.20 -25.56 -24.62
N ARG A 472 7.25 -25.29 -25.93
CA ARG A 472 6.17 -24.63 -26.70
C ARG A 472 4.75 -25.14 -26.37
N GLN A 473 4.56 -26.46 -26.27
CA GLN A 473 3.26 -27.07 -25.98
C GLN A 473 2.67 -26.61 -24.63
N ARG A 474 3.53 -26.39 -23.62
CA ARG A 474 3.11 -25.91 -22.30
C ARG A 474 2.55 -24.48 -22.34
N PHE A 475 3.13 -23.61 -23.17
CA PHE A 475 2.61 -22.24 -23.38
C PHE A 475 1.28 -22.25 -24.13
N LEU A 476 1.11 -23.17 -25.09
CA LEU A 476 -0.18 -23.39 -25.74
C LEU A 476 -1.25 -23.86 -24.75
N ASP A 477 -0.90 -24.78 -23.85
CA ASP A 477 -1.82 -25.27 -22.82
C ASP A 477 -2.14 -24.19 -21.78
N LEU A 478 -1.18 -23.32 -21.43
CA LEU A 478 -1.45 -22.14 -20.63
C LEU A 478 -2.42 -21.18 -21.33
N SER A 479 -2.21 -20.87 -22.61
CA SER A 479 -3.12 -20.03 -23.40
C SER A 479 -4.54 -20.63 -23.43
N ARG A 480 -4.66 -21.96 -23.58
CA ARG A 480 -5.95 -22.67 -23.49
C ARG A 480 -6.57 -22.57 -22.10
N ALA A 481 -5.78 -22.69 -21.03
CA ALA A 481 -6.25 -22.54 -19.65
C ALA A 481 -6.87 -21.15 -19.43
N LEU A 482 -6.19 -20.10 -19.89
CA LEU A 482 -6.64 -18.71 -19.77
C LEU A 482 -7.88 -18.40 -20.62
N ARG A 483 -8.11 -19.16 -21.72
CA ARG A 483 -9.30 -19.04 -22.57
C ARG A 483 -10.51 -19.85 -22.06
N SER A 484 -10.29 -20.83 -21.20
CA SER A 484 -11.33 -21.74 -20.73
C SER A 484 -12.41 -20.99 -19.94
N ARG A 485 -13.69 -21.31 -20.22
CA ARG A 485 -14.85 -20.74 -19.51
C ARG A 485 -15.36 -21.64 -18.38
N THR A 486 -14.88 -22.87 -18.29
CA THR A 486 -15.26 -23.84 -17.25
C THR A 486 -14.07 -24.11 -16.31
N GLY A 487 -14.32 -24.11 -15.00
CA GLY A 487 -13.28 -24.26 -13.98
C GLY A 487 -12.57 -25.62 -14.01
N THR A 488 -13.28 -26.69 -14.37
CA THR A 488 -12.70 -28.04 -14.51
C THR A 488 -11.70 -28.13 -15.66
N ALA A 489 -12.08 -27.66 -16.85
CA ALA A 489 -11.17 -27.64 -18.00
C ALA A 489 -10.00 -26.67 -17.77
N GLN A 490 -10.25 -25.53 -17.12
CA GLN A 490 -9.21 -24.57 -16.76
C GLN A 490 -8.15 -25.23 -15.86
N ALA A 491 -8.57 -25.90 -14.77
CA ALA A 491 -7.66 -26.59 -13.86
C ALA A 491 -6.86 -27.71 -14.56
N GLU A 492 -7.49 -28.43 -15.50
CA GLU A 492 -6.82 -29.47 -16.28
C GLU A 492 -5.73 -28.89 -17.19
N PHE A 493 -6.01 -27.82 -17.93
CA PHE A 493 -5.03 -27.16 -18.78
C PHE A 493 -3.89 -26.52 -17.97
N PHE A 494 -4.17 -25.94 -16.80
CA PHE A 494 -3.11 -25.44 -15.90
C PHE A 494 -2.18 -26.56 -15.43
N ARG A 495 -2.73 -27.72 -15.07
CA ARG A 495 -1.96 -28.90 -14.69
C ARG A 495 -1.10 -29.42 -15.84
N LYS A 496 -1.64 -29.47 -17.07
CA LYS A 496 -0.90 -29.84 -18.29
C LYS A 496 0.22 -28.85 -18.62
N ALA A 497 -0.04 -27.55 -18.47
CA ALA A 497 0.95 -26.51 -18.70
C ALA A 497 2.18 -26.66 -17.78
N GLY A 498 1.98 -27.09 -16.53
CA GLY A 498 3.06 -27.34 -15.58
C GLY A 498 3.88 -26.07 -15.32
N LEU A 499 3.32 -25.19 -14.47
CA LEU A 499 3.76 -23.82 -14.25
C LEU A 499 5.25 -23.64 -13.99
N GLY A 500 5.94 -24.56 -13.31
CA GLY A 500 7.37 -24.38 -13.01
C GLY A 500 8.26 -24.10 -14.24
N ARG A 501 7.92 -24.63 -15.43
CA ARG A 501 8.64 -24.32 -16.68
C ARG A 501 8.20 -23.00 -17.30
N VAL A 502 6.90 -22.73 -17.28
CA VAL A 502 6.33 -21.45 -17.71
C VAL A 502 6.91 -20.30 -16.90
N LEU A 503 7.05 -20.45 -15.58
CA LEU A 503 7.57 -19.41 -14.70
C LEU A 503 9.03 -19.08 -14.96
N LYS A 504 9.84 -20.01 -15.46
CA LYS A 504 11.19 -19.66 -15.97
C LYS A 504 11.12 -18.68 -17.13
N ALA A 505 10.09 -18.77 -17.95
CA ALA A 505 9.84 -17.89 -19.07
C ALA A 505 8.90 -16.71 -18.74
N LEU A 506 8.21 -16.70 -17.61
CA LEU A 506 7.33 -15.64 -17.11
C LEU A 506 7.50 -15.54 -15.58
N PRO A 507 8.61 -14.95 -15.09
CA PRO A 507 9.05 -15.14 -13.72
C PRO A 507 8.42 -14.16 -12.74
N VAL A 508 7.99 -12.98 -13.16
CA VAL A 508 7.33 -12.02 -12.26
C VAL A 508 5.83 -12.02 -12.52
N TRP A 509 5.06 -12.33 -11.49
CA TRP A 509 3.60 -12.27 -11.53
C TRP A 509 3.10 -11.23 -10.56
N LEU A 510 2.27 -10.32 -11.04
CA LEU A 510 1.58 -9.32 -10.25
C LEU A 510 0.11 -9.68 -10.17
N VAL A 511 -0.45 -9.82 -8.97
CA VAL A 511 -1.84 -10.23 -8.77
C VAL A 511 -2.54 -9.38 -7.72
N ASN A 512 -3.84 -9.19 -7.87
CA ASN A 512 -4.67 -8.77 -6.74
C ASN A 512 -4.81 -9.94 -5.76
N THR A 513 -4.76 -9.69 -4.46
CA THR A 513 -4.91 -10.75 -3.44
C THR A 513 -6.19 -11.57 -3.61
N SER A 514 -7.28 -10.94 -4.05
CA SER A 514 -8.57 -11.60 -4.26
C SER A 514 -8.65 -12.47 -5.53
N ASP A 515 -7.77 -12.25 -6.51
CA ASP A 515 -7.85 -12.87 -7.84
C ASP A 515 -6.89 -14.05 -8.03
N VAL A 516 -5.99 -14.33 -7.08
CA VAL A 516 -4.90 -15.32 -7.24
C VAL A 516 -5.42 -16.70 -7.68
N HIS A 517 -6.51 -17.17 -7.05
CA HIS A 517 -7.13 -18.47 -7.32
C HIS A 517 -7.61 -18.64 -8.77
N ARG A 518 -7.86 -17.55 -9.51
CA ARG A 518 -8.36 -17.57 -10.90
C ARG A 518 -7.24 -17.79 -11.91
N VAL A 519 -6.02 -17.40 -11.54
CA VAL A 519 -4.90 -17.27 -12.47
C VAL A 519 -3.80 -18.27 -12.17
N LEU A 520 -3.62 -18.62 -10.91
CA LEU A 520 -2.56 -19.51 -10.45
C LEU A 520 -3.17 -20.67 -9.67
N PRO A 521 -2.97 -21.94 -10.06
CA PRO A 521 -3.37 -23.09 -9.27
C PRO A 521 -2.57 -23.16 -7.96
N MET A 522 -3.15 -23.83 -6.96
CA MET A 522 -2.49 -24.19 -5.72
C MET A 522 -1.72 -25.51 -5.93
N GLY A 523 -0.42 -25.55 -5.60
CA GLY A 523 0.47 -26.69 -5.86
C GLY A 523 1.88 -26.49 -5.26
N GLU A 524 2.85 -27.34 -5.61
CA GLU A 524 4.22 -27.34 -5.08
C GLU A 524 4.96 -26.01 -5.30
N CYS A 525 4.77 -25.04 -4.39
CA CYS A 525 5.49 -23.76 -4.25
C CYS A 525 6.16 -23.27 -5.56
N PRO A 526 5.37 -22.91 -6.59
CA PRO A 526 5.91 -22.65 -7.92
C PRO A 526 6.80 -21.40 -7.98
N PHE A 527 6.72 -20.50 -6.98
CA PHE A 527 7.52 -19.28 -6.89
C PHE A 527 8.66 -19.41 -5.87
N ASP A 528 9.79 -18.75 -6.15
CA ASP A 528 10.93 -18.69 -5.23
C ASP A 528 10.77 -17.61 -4.16
N LEU A 529 9.96 -16.59 -4.44
CA LEU A 529 9.65 -15.48 -3.53
C LEU A 529 8.21 -15.01 -3.73
N ALA A 530 7.44 -14.89 -2.65
CA ALA A 530 6.21 -14.11 -2.62
C ALA A 530 6.47 -12.76 -1.93
N ILE A 531 5.88 -11.68 -2.43
CA ILE A 531 5.91 -10.37 -1.80
C ILE A 531 4.48 -9.89 -1.63
N ILE A 532 4.06 -9.62 -0.40
CA ILE A 532 2.75 -9.03 -0.11
C ILE A 532 2.96 -7.57 0.26
N ASP A 533 2.59 -6.67 -0.62
CA ASP A 533 2.60 -5.23 -0.38
C ASP A 533 1.32 -4.78 0.33
N GLU A 534 1.41 -3.67 1.06
CA GLU A 534 0.32 -3.12 1.87
C GLU A 534 -0.30 -4.16 2.83
N ALA A 535 0.55 -4.97 3.44
CA ALA A 535 0.14 -6.07 4.32
C ALA A 535 -0.66 -5.61 5.55
N THR A 536 -0.58 -4.33 5.95
CA THR A 536 -1.45 -3.77 7.00
C THR A 536 -2.91 -3.73 6.60
N GLN A 537 -3.22 -3.67 5.31
CA GLN A 537 -4.57 -3.68 4.76
C GLN A 537 -5.08 -5.09 4.42
N CYS A 538 -4.21 -6.10 4.51
CA CYS A 538 -4.52 -7.48 4.19
C CYS A 538 -4.96 -8.24 5.44
N ASP A 539 -6.07 -8.95 5.35
CA ASP A 539 -6.44 -9.94 6.36
C ASP A 539 -5.53 -11.18 6.23
N MET A 540 -5.34 -11.90 7.33
CA MET A 540 -4.47 -13.07 7.36
C MET A 540 -5.01 -14.23 6.50
N ALA A 541 -6.33 -14.41 6.38
CA ALA A 541 -6.91 -15.57 5.70
C ALA A 541 -6.74 -15.52 4.17
N SER A 542 -6.95 -14.36 3.55
CA SER A 542 -6.78 -14.17 2.11
C SER A 542 -5.32 -14.19 1.65
N ALA A 543 -4.38 -13.90 2.55
CA ALA A 543 -2.95 -13.92 2.26
C ALA A 543 -2.33 -15.33 2.25
N LEU A 544 -2.79 -16.24 3.11
CA LEU A 544 -2.21 -17.58 3.26
C LEU A 544 -2.14 -18.38 1.94
N PRO A 545 -3.17 -18.39 1.08
CA PRO A 545 -3.08 -19.10 -0.20
C PRO A 545 -2.01 -18.54 -1.15
N ILE A 546 -1.71 -17.25 -1.07
CA ILE A 546 -0.66 -16.61 -1.87
C ILE A 546 0.71 -17.11 -1.39
N LEU A 547 0.92 -17.11 -0.08
CA LEU A 547 2.15 -17.58 0.55
C LEU A 547 2.39 -19.07 0.33
N GLN A 548 1.32 -19.87 0.26
CA GLN A 548 1.38 -21.30 -0.08
C GLN A 548 2.03 -21.57 -1.45
N ARG A 549 2.07 -20.58 -2.34
CA ARG A 549 2.67 -20.71 -3.68
C ARG A 549 4.15 -20.35 -3.73
N ALA A 550 4.78 -20.00 -2.61
CA ALA A 550 6.17 -19.56 -2.59
C ALA A 550 7.03 -20.27 -1.56
N ARG A 551 8.33 -20.35 -1.86
CA ARG A 551 9.34 -20.95 -0.96
C ARG A 551 9.78 -20.00 0.15
N ARG A 552 9.73 -18.70 -0.10
CA ARG A 552 10.10 -17.60 0.82
C ARG A 552 9.11 -16.46 0.63
N ALA A 553 8.93 -15.62 1.65
CA ALA A 553 8.03 -14.48 1.56
C ALA A 553 8.57 -13.22 2.22
N VAL A 554 8.27 -12.08 1.61
CA VAL A 554 8.44 -10.75 2.20
C VAL A 554 7.06 -10.16 2.46
N ILE A 555 6.80 -9.80 3.71
CA ILE A 555 5.57 -9.11 4.13
C ILE A 555 5.91 -7.63 4.30
N ALA A 556 5.33 -6.79 3.46
CA ALA A 556 5.67 -5.38 3.33
C ALA A 556 4.50 -4.48 3.74
N GLY A 557 4.75 -3.50 4.61
CA GLY A 557 3.70 -2.58 5.06
C GLY A 557 4.20 -1.50 6.02
N ASP A 558 3.27 -0.75 6.58
CA ASP A 558 3.55 0.26 7.60
C ASP A 558 2.49 0.22 8.72
N PRO A 559 2.85 -0.18 9.95
CA PRO A 559 1.92 -0.32 11.07
C PRO A 559 1.35 1.03 11.56
N LYS A 560 1.91 2.16 11.10
CA LYS A 560 1.43 3.53 11.40
C LYS A 560 0.48 4.07 10.33
N GLN A 561 0.15 3.29 9.30
CA GLN A 561 -0.86 3.63 8.29
C GLN A 561 -2.15 2.83 8.50
N LEU A 562 -3.12 3.02 7.60
CA LEU A 562 -4.44 2.40 7.68
C LEU A 562 -4.35 0.87 7.78
N ARG A 563 -5.17 0.35 8.68
CA ARG A 563 -5.33 -1.09 8.95
C ARG A 563 -6.41 -1.69 8.05
N HIS A 564 -6.40 -3.01 7.97
CA HIS A 564 -7.49 -3.75 7.33
C HIS A 564 -8.80 -3.53 8.10
N LEU A 565 -9.91 -3.59 7.38
CA LEU A 565 -11.24 -3.46 7.96
C LEU A 565 -11.88 -4.84 8.01
N SER A 566 -12.27 -5.25 9.21
CA SER A 566 -13.03 -6.47 9.46
C SER A 566 -14.40 -6.14 10.02
N PHE A 567 -15.42 -6.74 9.43
CA PHE A 567 -16.79 -6.65 9.89
C PHE A 567 -17.11 -7.76 10.90
N LEU A 568 -16.24 -8.75 11.13
CA LEU A 568 -16.48 -9.84 12.10
C LEU A 568 -16.52 -9.32 13.55
N SER A 569 -17.59 -9.52 14.31
CA SER A 569 -17.68 -9.05 15.70
C SER A 569 -16.75 -9.79 16.67
N HIS A 570 -16.40 -9.14 17.79
CA HIS A 570 -15.58 -9.76 18.85
C HIS A 570 -16.27 -10.96 19.51
N ALA A 571 -17.60 -10.94 19.63
CA ALA A 571 -18.36 -12.05 20.19
C ALA A 571 -18.29 -13.27 19.26
N ARG A 572 -18.55 -13.07 17.96
CA ARG A 572 -18.51 -14.14 16.98
C ARG A 572 -17.11 -14.71 16.79
N GLN A 573 -16.08 -13.87 16.73
CA GLN A 573 -14.69 -14.35 16.67
C GLN A 573 -14.34 -15.26 17.85
N ARG A 574 -14.74 -14.88 19.08
CA ARG A 574 -14.52 -15.70 20.29
C ARG A 574 -15.25 -17.04 20.21
N ALA A 575 -16.49 -17.05 19.71
CA ALA A 575 -17.25 -18.29 19.51
C ALA A 575 -16.57 -19.24 18.52
N ILE A 576 -16.13 -18.73 17.36
CA ILE A 576 -15.42 -19.52 16.34
C ILE A 576 -14.09 -20.05 16.92
N ALA A 577 -13.34 -19.23 17.64
CA ALA A 577 -12.10 -19.66 18.28
C ALA A 577 -12.32 -20.78 19.31
N GLY A 578 -13.43 -20.76 20.03
CA GLY A 578 -13.85 -21.84 20.93
C GLY A 578 -14.19 -23.13 20.17
N GLN A 579 -14.90 -23.04 19.04
CA GLN A 579 -15.27 -24.19 18.20
C GLN A 579 -14.05 -24.97 17.67
N PHE A 580 -12.95 -24.27 17.39
CA PHE A 580 -11.71 -24.88 16.89
C PHE A 580 -10.65 -25.06 17.99
N GLU A 581 -11.02 -24.92 19.26
CA GLU A 581 -10.17 -25.17 20.43
C GLU A 581 -8.86 -24.37 20.45
N LEU A 582 -8.86 -23.14 19.92
CA LEU A 582 -7.70 -22.26 20.03
C LEU A 582 -7.46 -21.93 21.50
N ASP A 583 -6.21 -22.06 21.95
CA ASP A 583 -5.80 -21.60 23.27
C ASP A 583 -5.63 -20.08 23.33
N GLU A 584 -5.36 -19.54 24.51
CA GLU A 584 -5.29 -18.10 24.75
C GLU A 584 -4.21 -17.40 23.90
N LEU A 585 -3.05 -18.04 23.76
CA LEU A 585 -1.96 -17.52 22.92
C LEU A 585 -2.38 -17.49 21.44
N GLN A 586 -2.97 -18.58 20.94
CA GLN A 586 -3.45 -18.66 19.57
C GLN A 586 -4.60 -17.68 19.28
N ARG A 587 -5.49 -17.44 20.24
CA ARG A 587 -6.57 -16.43 20.12
C ARG A 587 -6.02 -15.01 19.96
N SER A 588 -4.94 -14.70 20.67
CA SER A 588 -4.25 -13.41 20.55
C SER A 588 -3.58 -13.29 19.19
N LEU A 589 -2.78 -14.29 18.80
CA LEU A 589 -2.01 -14.30 17.54
C LEU A 589 -2.90 -14.29 16.29
N PHE A 590 -3.98 -15.08 16.28
CA PHE A 590 -4.91 -15.20 15.15
C PHE A 590 -6.17 -14.35 15.35
N ASN A 591 -6.04 -13.18 15.96
CA ASN A 591 -7.14 -12.22 16.07
C ASN A 591 -7.46 -11.64 14.68
N PHE A 592 -8.41 -12.28 13.99
CA PHE A 592 -8.78 -11.96 12.60
C PHE A 592 -9.34 -10.54 12.45
N ARG A 593 -10.04 -10.02 13.46
CA ARG A 593 -10.68 -8.69 13.41
C ARG A 593 -9.66 -7.56 13.51
N ASP A 594 -8.75 -7.64 14.47
CA ASP A 594 -7.93 -6.48 14.88
C ASP A 594 -6.50 -6.52 14.32
N LEU A 595 -6.00 -7.71 13.97
CA LEU A 595 -4.63 -7.89 13.47
C LEU A 595 -4.61 -8.07 11.97
N SER A 596 -3.72 -7.33 11.31
CA SER A 596 -3.39 -7.49 9.90
C SER A 596 -2.40 -8.64 9.68
N LEU A 597 -2.19 -8.99 8.42
CA LEU A 597 -1.09 -9.88 8.04
C LEU A 597 0.28 -9.35 8.50
N LEU A 598 0.49 -8.02 8.46
CA LEU A 598 1.74 -7.42 8.93
C LEU A 598 1.95 -7.65 10.42
N ASP A 599 0.89 -7.46 11.22
CA ASP A 599 0.96 -7.67 12.67
C ASP A 599 1.26 -9.14 12.99
N LEU A 600 0.56 -10.08 12.33
CA LEU A 600 0.82 -11.52 12.49
C LEU A 600 2.26 -11.89 12.10
N ALA A 601 2.76 -11.36 10.99
CA ALA A 601 4.15 -11.61 10.56
C ALA A 601 5.16 -11.05 11.57
N SER A 602 4.88 -9.89 12.16
CA SER A 602 5.72 -9.26 13.18
C SER A 602 5.80 -10.10 14.45
N GLU A 603 4.68 -10.67 14.91
CA GLU A 603 4.63 -11.54 16.10
C GLU A 603 5.36 -12.88 15.89
N GLN A 604 5.47 -13.35 14.63
CA GLN A 604 6.07 -14.64 14.29
C GLN A 604 7.58 -14.58 13.98
N ILE A 605 8.14 -13.37 13.85
CA ILE A 605 9.57 -13.22 13.58
C ILE A 605 10.40 -13.50 14.84
N GLN A 606 11.38 -14.38 14.69
CA GLN A 606 12.22 -14.83 15.80
C GLN A 606 13.57 -14.10 15.89
N ARG A 607 14.03 -13.47 14.79
CA ARG A 607 15.34 -12.83 14.72
C ARG A 607 15.28 -11.45 14.10
N GLN A 608 16.05 -10.52 14.64
CA GLN A 608 16.11 -9.14 14.16
C GLN A 608 16.61 -9.03 12.71
N GLU A 609 17.45 -9.96 12.24
CA GLU A 609 17.90 -10.03 10.83
C GLU A 609 16.75 -10.27 9.83
N GLN A 610 15.57 -10.70 10.29
CA GLN A 610 14.37 -10.86 9.46
C GLN A 610 13.54 -9.59 9.32
N VAL A 611 13.90 -8.51 10.03
CA VAL A 611 13.19 -7.23 10.00
C VAL A 611 14.06 -6.16 9.35
N ALA A 612 13.53 -5.49 8.34
CA ALA A 612 14.14 -4.29 7.77
C ALA A 612 13.21 -3.09 7.91
N PHE A 613 13.72 -2.00 8.48
CA PHE A 613 13.06 -0.70 8.52
C PHE A 613 13.67 0.21 7.46
N LEU A 614 12.86 0.63 6.49
CA LEU A 614 13.28 1.59 5.47
C LEU A 614 13.23 2.99 6.06
N ASN A 615 14.40 3.63 6.17
CA ASN A 615 14.56 4.88 6.92
C ASN A 615 14.88 6.10 6.04
N GLU A 616 15.01 5.96 4.73
CA GLU A 616 15.32 7.08 3.83
C GLU A 616 14.04 7.55 3.12
N HIS A 617 13.62 8.80 3.31
CA HIS A 617 12.39 9.37 2.75
C HIS A 617 12.65 10.24 1.52
N PHE A 618 12.02 9.90 0.39
CA PHE A 618 12.29 10.51 -0.93
C PHE A 618 11.08 11.25 -1.55
N ARG A 619 9.98 11.42 -0.82
CA ARG A 619 8.71 11.88 -1.39
C ARG A 619 8.43 13.36 -1.14
N SER A 620 8.23 13.70 0.12
CA SER A 620 7.65 14.96 0.58
C SER A 620 8.73 15.95 0.93
N GLU A 621 8.47 17.24 0.73
CA GLU A 621 9.35 18.29 1.24
C GLU A 621 9.56 18.14 2.76
N PRO A 622 10.75 18.53 3.30
CA PRO A 622 11.08 18.31 4.69
C PRO A 622 10.03 18.80 5.68
N VAL A 623 9.48 20.00 5.47
CA VAL A 623 8.46 20.60 6.36
C VAL A 623 7.15 19.81 6.40
N ILE A 624 6.81 19.10 5.32
CA ILE A 624 5.57 18.30 5.23
C ILE A 624 5.73 17.02 6.05
N ILE A 625 6.83 16.29 5.87
CA ILE A 625 7.04 14.99 6.53
C ILE A 625 7.54 15.11 7.97
N ASP A 626 8.17 16.23 8.34
CA ASP A 626 8.83 16.41 9.62
C ASP A 626 7.92 16.13 10.83
N PHE A 627 6.68 16.65 10.83
CA PHE A 627 5.72 16.34 11.91
C PHE A 627 5.47 14.84 12.02
N SER A 628 5.23 14.17 10.89
CA SER A 628 4.96 12.72 10.87
C SER A 628 6.18 11.94 11.34
N ASN A 629 7.39 12.32 10.89
CA ASN A 629 8.65 11.71 11.31
C ASN A 629 8.84 11.78 12.83
N ARG A 630 8.65 12.96 13.43
CA ARG A 630 8.74 13.17 14.89
C ARG A 630 7.66 12.40 15.64
N ARG A 631 6.41 12.45 15.18
CA ARG A 631 5.24 11.98 15.93
C ARG A 631 4.96 10.48 15.81
N PHE A 632 5.24 9.87 14.66
CA PHE A 632 4.90 8.47 14.37
C PHE A 632 6.12 7.56 14.22
N TYR A 633 7.29 8.11 13.86
CA TYR A 633 8.51 7.36 13.53
C TYR A 633 9.73 7.70 14.38
N SER A 634 9.53 8.42 15.49
CA SER A 634 10.59 8.74 16.46
C SER A 634 11.84 9.40 15.84
N SER A 635 11.64 10.22 14.80
CA SER A 635 12.71 10.89 14.05
C SER A 635 13.73 9.95 13.40
N GLN A 636 13.35 8.69 13.13
CA GLN A 636 14.23 7.72 12.49
C GLN A 636 14.31 7.88 10.97
N LEU A 637 13.43 8.69 10.35
CA LEU A 637 13.49 8.93 8.91
C LEU A 637 14.54 9.99 8.56
N THR A 638 15.49 9.61 7.73
CA THR A 638 16.42 10.49 7.03
C THR A 638 15.71 11.11 5.83
N ILE A 639 15.53 12.42 5.83
CA ILE A 639 14.80 13.15 4.78
C ILE A 639 15.75 13.44 3.61
N MET A 640 15.54 12.78 2.47
CA MET A 640 16.40 12.83 1.28
C MET A 640 15.98 13.92 0.27
N THR A 641 14.88 14.64 0.56
CA THR A 641 14.31 15.75 -0.22
C THR A 641 14.82 17.10 0.31
N GLY A 642 14.35 18.22 -0.27
CA GLY A 642 14.75 19.56 0.17
C GLY A 642 16.19 19.96 -0.17
N HIS A 643 16.92 19.12 -0.91
CA HIS A 643 18.31 19.41 -1.34
C HIS A 643 18.40 20.53 -2.39
N ARG A 644 17.27 21.02 -2.88
CA ARG A 644 17.19 22.11 -3.87
C ARG A 644 16.70 23.38 -3.18
N PRO A 645 17.49 24.47 -3.21
CA PRO A 645 17.00 25.79 -2.86
C PRO A 645 15.71 26.13 -3.61
N HIS A 646 14.66 26.52 -2.87
CA HIS A 646 13.49 27.16 -3.49
C HIS A 646 13.83 28.60 -3.90
N PRO A 647 13.34 29.08 -5.05
CA PRO A 647 13.34 30.51 -5.35
C PRO A 647 12.69 31.31 -4.21
N PRO A 648 13.19 32.53 -3.90
CA PRO A 648 12.70 33.35 -2.79
C PRO A 648 11.17 33.53 -2.79
N ASP A 649 10.57 33.69 -3.98
CA ASP A 649 9.15 34.01 -4.16
C ASP A 649 8.22 32.78 -4.27
N SER A 650 8.71 31.58 -3.94
CA SER A 650 7.87 30.37 -4.02
C SER A 650 6.74 30.41 -2.96
N PRO A 651 5.59 29.78 -3.19
CA PRO A 651 4.63 29.58 -2.10
C PRO A 651 5.20 28.62 -1.04
N PRO A 652 4.80 28.74 0.24
CA PRO A 652 5.24 27.81 1.28
C PRO A 652 4.77 26.39 0.96
N ALA A 653 5.64 25.40 1.24
CA ALA A 653 5.33 23.99 1.02
C ALA A 653 4.25 23.46 1.98
N LEU A 654 4.04 24.10 3.13
CA LEU A 654 2.98 23.77 4.07
C LEU A 654 2.30 25.06 4.56
N SER A 655 0.99 25.15 4.39
CA SER A 655 0.21 26.31 4.83
C SER A 655 -1.19 25.94 5.31
N GLU A 656 -1.77 26.75 6.18
CA GLU A 656 -3.19 26.65 6.55
C GLU A 656 -4.04 27.80 5.97
N VAL A 657 -5.33 27.52 5.78
CA VAL A 657 -6.36 28.47 5.41
C VAL A 657 -7.54 28.31 6.39
N SER A 658 -7.77 29.34 7.19
CA SER A 658 -8.96 29.44 8.04
C SER A 658 -10.15 29.90 7.20
N VAL A 659 -11.22 29.11 7.17
CA VAL A 659 -12.46 29.43 6.49
C VAL A 659 -13.54 29.66 7.53
N ALA A 660 -14.35 30.72 7.38
CA ALA A 660 -15.53 30.93 8.22
C ALA A 660 -16.71 30.02 7.77
N GLY A 661 -16.44 28.72 7.65
CA GLY A 661 -17.39 27.72 7.16
C GLY A 661 -18.17 27.05 8.28
N ARG A 662 -19.27 26.37 7.92
CA ARG A 662 -20.01 25.48 8.83
C ARG A 662 -20.17 24.09 8.23
N ARG A 663 -20.08 23.09 9.08
CA ARG A 663 -20.39 21.71 8.78
C ARG A 663 -21.90 21.51 8.80
N GLU A 664 -22.46 21.19 7.64
CA GLU A 664 -23.89 20.93 7.51
C GLU A 664 -24.29 19.60 8.16
N LYS A 665 -25.59 19.39 8.38
CA LYS A 665 -26.15 18.14 8.92
C LYS A 665 -25.76 16.89 8.12
N ARG A 666 -25.54 17.06 6.81
CA ARG A 666 -25.06 16.01 5.91
C ARG A 666 -23.56 15.71 6.06
N GLY A 667 -22.86 16.32 7.01
CA GLY A 667 -21.48 15.99 7.34
C GLY A 667 -20.40 16.66 6.49
N HIS A 668 -20.76 17.51 5.52
CA HIS A 668 -19.85 18.24 4.63
C HIS A 668 -19.81 19.75 4.95
N ASN A 669 -18.77 20.44 4.50
CA ASN A 669 -18.54 21.87 4.68
C ASN A 669 -18.38 22.54 3.30
N PRO A 670 -19.44 23.21 2.79
CA PRO A 670 -19.47 23.76 1.44
C PRO A 670 -18.55 24.98 1.26
N ASP A 671 -18.24 25.70 2.34
CA ASP A 671 -17.39 26.89 2.26
C ASP A 671 -15.91 26.50 2.16
N GLU A 672 -15.46 25.47 2.88
CA GLU A 672 -14.14 24.86 2.65
C GLU A 672 -14.02 24.34 1.21
N ALA A 673 -15.05 23.65 0.72
CA ALA A 673 -15.06 23.12 -0.65
C ALA A 673 -14.92 24.25 -1.68
N ARG A 674 -15.66 25.35 -1.53
CA ARG A 674 -15.58 26.51 -2.41
C ARG A 674 -14.19 27.16 -2.39
N ALA A 675 -13.58 27.29 -1.21
CA ALA A 675 -12.24 27.84 -1.05
C ALA A 675 -11.17 26.96 -1.71
N ILE A 676 -11.29 25.64 -1.59
CA ILE A 676 -10.39 24.68 -2.25
C ILE A 676 -10.50 24.81 -3.78
N LEU A 677 -11.73 24.82 -4.32
CA LEU A 677 -11.94 24.91 -5.77
C LEU A 677 -11.45 26.24 -6.35
N ALA A 678 -11.60 27.34 -5.61
CA ALA A 678 -11.05 28.63 -6.01
C ALA A 678 -9.52 28.60 -6.09
N ALA A 679 -8.85 28.02 -5.09
CA ALA A 679 -7.39 27.88 -5.10
C ALA A 679 -6.88 26.97 -6.23
N ILE A 680 -7.62 25.91 -6.56
CA ILE A 680 -7.31 25.03 -7.70
C ILE A 680 -7.49 25.79 -9.03
N ALA A 681 -8.54 26.59 -9.16
CA ALA A 681 -8.76 27.39 -10.36
C ALA A 681 -7.62 28.41 -10.59
N GLU A 682 -7.14 29.05 -9.52
CA GLU A 682 -6.00 29.96 -9.56
C GLU A 682 -4.71 29.25 -9.99
N LEU A 683 -4.38 28.14 -9.33
CA LEU A 683 -3.20 27.32 -9.64
C LEU A 683 -3.20 26.86 -11.11
N THR A 684 -4.33 26.32 -11.57
CA THR A 684 -4.45 25.77 -12.93
C THR A 684 -4.48 26.88 -13.98
N GLY A 685 -4.94 28.08 -13.63
CA GLY A 685 -4.81 29.30 -14.43
C GLY A 685 -3.34 29.70 -14.62
N ALA A 686 -2.55 29.72 -13.54
CA ALA A 686 -1.12 30.03 -13.59
C ALA A 686 -0.32 28.98 -14.38
N GLU A 687 -0.70 27.71 -14.30
CA GLU A 687 -0.06 26.61 -15.03
C GLU A 687 -0.60 26.41 -16.45
N SER A 688 -1.45 27.32 -16.95
CA SER A 688 -2.17 27.11 -18.20
C SER A 688 -1.25 27.02 -19.44
N GLU A 689 -0.10 27.71 -19.40
CA GLU A 689 0.89 27.75 -20.48
C GLU A 689 1.97 26.66 -20.39
N LEU A 690 2.04 25.91 -19.28
CA LEU A 690 3.04 24.85 -19.13
C LEU A 690 2.77 23.66 -20.07
N PRO A 691 3.78 22.86 -20.44
CA PRO A 691 3.54 21.55 -21.04
C PRO A 691 2.80 20.61 -20.08
N SER A 692 1.94 19.72 -20.59
CA SER A 692 1.14 18.80 -19.75
C SER A 692 2.00 17.85 -18.90
N GLY A 693 3.20 17.50 -19.35
CA GLY A 693 4.13 16.67 -18.57
C GLY A 693 4.87 17.39 -17.44
N ILE A 694 4.67 18.71 -17.31
CA ILE A 694 5.31 19.56 -16.28
C ILE A 694 4.26 20.10 -15.28
N ALA A 695 2.98 20.08 -15.65
CA ALA A 695 1.90 20.51 -14.78
C ALA A 695 1.82 19.64 -13.52
N HIS A 696 1.53 20.26 -12.38
CA HIS A 696 1.50 19.55 -11.12
C HIS A 696 0.26 18.65 -11.02
N SER A 697 0.45 17.47 -10.44
CA SER A 697 -0.65 16.58 -10.06
C SER A 697 -1.37 17.10 -8.80
N ILE A 698 -2.70 17.07 -8.80
CA ILE A 698 -3.53 17.68 -7.76
C ILE A 698 -4.32 16.62 -6.99
N GLY A 699 -4.33 16.72 -5.66
CA GLY A 699 -5.16 15.93 -4.77
C GLY A 699 -6.08 16.79 -3.91
N ILE A 700 -7.36 16.43 -3.81
CA ILE A 700 -8.26 16.95 -2.77
C ILE A 700 -8.57 15.82 -1.80
N LEU A 701 -8.11 15.96 -0.56
CA LEU A 701 -8.23 14.96 0.49
C LEU A 701 -9.17 15.46 1.58
N SER A 702 -10.11 14.60 1.99
CA SER A 702 -10.88 14.81 3.22
C SER A 702 -11.01 13.48 3.99
N PRO A 703 -10.83 13.46 5.31
CA PRO A 703 -11.12 12.29 6.13
C PRO A 703 -12.58 11.83 6.03
N PHE A 704 -13.51 12.76 5.78
CA PHE A 704 -14.95 12.53 5.79
C PHE A 704 -15.51 12.30 4.38
N ARG A 705 -16.27 11.22 4.22
CA ARG A 705 -16.82 10.77 2.93
C ARG A 705 -17.81 11.78 2.35
N ASP A 706 -18.70 12.35 3.16
CA ASP A 706 -19.70 13.34 2.69
C ASP A 706 -19.07 14.55 2.02
N GLN A 707 -17.93 15.03 2.55
CA GLN A 707 -17.18 16.13 1.95
C GLN A 707 -16.56 15.72 0.60
N VAL A 708 -16.00 14.51 0.53
CA VAL A 708 -15.44 13.98 -0.72
C VAL A 708 -16.53 13.89 -1.79
N ASP A 709 -17.71 13.35 -1.46
CA ASP A 709 -18.81 13.22 -2.42
C ASP A 709 -19.41 14.58 -2.81
N HIS A 710 -19.37 15.58 -1.90
CA HIS A 710 -19.71 16.96 -2.24
C HIS A 710 -18.71 17.58 -3.23
N LEU A 711 -17.41 17.44 -2.97
CA LEU A 711 -16.34 17.94 -3.85
C LEU A 711 -16.35 17.26 -5.22
N ILE A 712 -16.55 15.94 -5.28
CA ILE A 712 -16.65 15.20 -6.55
C ILE A 712 -17.80 15.75 -7.40
N ARG A 713 -18.97 16.02 -6.79
CA ARG A 713 -20.11 16.62 -7.51
C ARG A 713 -19.75 18.00 -8.06
N GLN A 714 -19.20 18.90 -7.24
CA GLN A 714 -18.80 20.24 -7.69
C GLN A 714 -17.72 20.24 -8.78
N VAL A 715 -16.73 19.35 -8.67
CA VAL A 715 -15.71 19.17 -9.71
C VAL A 715 -16.33 18.64 -11.00
N SER A 716 -17.24 17.67 -10.91
CA SER A 716 -17.90 17.06 -12.08
C SER A 716 -18.80 18.05 -12.82
N ASP A 717 -19.44 18.96 -12.10
CA ASP A 717 -20.29 20.01 -12.66
C ASP A 717 -19.48 21.19 -13.24
N SER A 718 -18.16 21.24 -13.01
CA SER A 718 -17.29 22.30 -13.52
C SER A 718 -16.96 22.10 -15.01
N PRO A 719 -16.98 23.16 -15.83
CA PRO A 719 -16.55 23.07 -17.24
C PRO A 719 -15.07 22.69 -17.41
N HIS A 720 -14.28 22.73 -16.33
CA HIS A 720 -12.85 22.39 -16.34
C HIS A 720 -12.56 20.94 -15.89
N ALA A 721 -13.57 20.13 -15.56
CA ALA A 721 -13.42 18.78 -15.03
C ALA A 721 -12.46 17.90 -15.85
N ALA A 722 -12.69 17.81 -17.16
CA ALA A 722 -11.86 16.98 -18.05
C ALA A 722 -10.39 17.43 -18.06
N ARG A 723 -10.14 18.75 -18.08
CA ARG A 723 -8.79 19.31 -18.03
C ARG A 723 -8.09 18.97 -16.71
N LEU A 724 -8.81 19.06 -15.58
CA LEU A 724 -8.26 18.73 -14.26
C LEU A 724 -7.89 17.24 -14.17
N ILE A 725 -8.73 16.36 -14.69
CA ILE A 725 -8.50 14.90 -14.64
C ILE A 725 -7.33 14.50 -15.54
N ASP A 726 -7.31 14.94 -16.80
CA ASP A 726 -6.32 14.47 -17.76
C ASP A 726 -4.95 15.15 -17.60
N ARG A 727 -4.94 16.48 -17.38
CA ARG A 727 -3.70 17.25 -17.32
C ARG A 727 -3.09 17.28 -15.93
N HIS A 728 -3.92 17.44 -14.89
CA HIS A 728 -3.46 17.57 -13.51
C HIS A 728 -3.68 16.29 -12.69
N GLN A 729 -4.08 15.18 -13.33
CA GLN A 729 -4.28 13.87 -12.69
C GLN A 729 -5.10 13.96 -11.39
N LEU A 730 -6.14 14.81 -11.40
CA LEU A 730 -6.90 15.18 -10.20
C LEU A 730 -7.43 13.92 -9.51
N LEU A 731 -7.15 13.80 -8.21
CA LEU A 731 -7.73 12.79 -7.34
C LEU A 731 -8.50 13.44 -6.20
N VAL A 732 -9.77 13.07 -6.04
CA VAL A 732 -10.62 13.51 -4.93
C VAL A 732 -11.01 12.26 -4.14
N GLY A 733 -10.73 12.24 -2.84
CA GLY A 733 -10.84 10.99 -2.10
C GLY A 733 -10.64 11.10 -0.60
N THR A 734 -10.99 10.02 0.09
CA THR A 734 -10.70 9.87 1.52
C THR A 734 -9.26 9.43 1.76
N ALA A 735 -8.81 9.43 3.02
CA ALA A 735 -7.52 8.84 3.39
C ALA A 735 -7.34 7.40 2.84
N HIS A 736 -8.42 6.61 2.77
CA HIS A 736 -8.40 5.26 2.21
C HIS A 736 -8.21 5.26 0.69
N THR A 737 -8.82 6.22 -0.01
CA THR A 737 -8.67 6.37 -1.47
C THR A 737 -7.24 6.82 -1.82
N PHE A 738 -6.66 7.68 -0.98
CA PHE A 738 -5.28 8.16 -1.13
C PHE A 738 -4.22 7.15 -0.67
N GLN A 739 -4.62 5.96 -0.23
CA GLN A 739 -3.66 4.97 0.25
C GLN A 739 -2.87 4.37 -0.93
N GLY A 740 -1.55 4.53 -0.89
CA GLY A 740 -0.67 4.19 -2.03
C GLY A 740 -0.66 5.23 -3.14
N GLU A 741 -1.49 6.27 -3.05
CA GLU A 741 -1.50 7.42 -3.95
C GLU A 741 -0.74 8.60 -3.34
N GLU A 742 -0.26 9.48 -4.22
CA GLU A 742 0.43 10.72 -3.87
C GLU A 742 0.18 11.75 -4.97
N ARG A 743 0.23 13.03 -4.60
CA ARG A 743 0.06 14.15 -5.52
C ARG A 743 1.08 15.23 -5.20
N ASP A 744 1.45 16.00 -6.21
CA ASP A 744 2.42 17.08 -6.07
C ASP A 744 1.89 18.15 -5.13
N ILE A 745 0.60 18.48 -5.29
CA ILE A 745 -0.12 19.44 -4.46
C ILE A 745 -1.36 18.77 -3.86
N VAL A 746 -1.51 18.83 -2.53
CA VAL A 746 -2.68 18.30 -1.82
C VAL A 746 -3.42 19.41 -1.07
N PHE A 747 -4.72 19.50 -1.30
CA PHE A 747 -5.66 20.34 -0.57
C PHE A 747 -6.39 19.45 0.45
N LEU A 748 -6.12 19.65 1.74
CA LEU A 748 -6.69 18.87 2.84
C LEU A 748 -7.85 19.65 3.48
N SER A 749 -9.08 19.17 3.33
CA SER A 749 -10.26 19.70 4.02
C SER A 749 -10.46 18.97 5.34
N LEU A 750 -10.42 19.69 6.47
CA LEU A 750 -10.73 19.10 7.78
C LEU A 750 -12.23 19.03 8.04
N VAL A 751 -13.06 19.81 7.34
CA VAL A 751 -14.54 19.79 7.36
C VAL A 751 -15.15 20.29 8.66
N LEU A 752 -14.50 20.06 9.80
CA LEU A 752 -15.00 20.35 11.13
C LEU A 752 -15.14 21.85 11.36
N ASP A 753 -16.14 22.19 12.17
CA ASP A 753 -16.39 23.51 12.74
C ASP A 753 -16.46 23.42 14.28
N ASP A 754 -16.58 24.57 14.93
CA ASP A 754 -16.63 24.67 16.40
C ASP A 754 -17.82 23.92 17.03
N ASP A 755 -18.89 23.69 16.27
CA ASP A 755 -20.13 23.02 16.72
C ASP A 755 -20.16 21.53 16.35
N SER A 756 -19.08 21.01 15.75
CA SER A 756 -19.02 19.63 15.28
C SER A 756 -19.02 18.61 16.43
N PRO A 757 -19.66 17.44 16.25
CA PRO A 757 -19.74 16.43 17.31
C PRO A 757 -18.37 15.86 17.66
N ALA A 758 -18.16 15.55 18.94
CA ALA A 758 -16.91 14.98 19.45
C ALA A 758 -16.50 13.67 18.74
N SER A 759 -17.46 12.88 18.25
CA SER A 759 -17.19 11.69 17.46
C SER A 759 -16.42 11.98 16.17
N ALA A 760 -16.69 13.12 15.52
CA ALA A 760 -16.01 13.52 14.30
C ALA A 760 -14.56 13.95 14.58
N PHE A 761 -14.32 14.70 15.67
CA PHE A 761 -12.96 15.00 16.14
C PHE A 761 -12.20 13.71 16.49
N ARG A 762 -12.81 12.78 17.24
CA ARG A 762 -12.18 11.49 17.57
C ARG A 762 -11.81 10.67 16.33
N PHE A 763 -12.65 10.71 15.28
CA PHE A 763 -12.36 10.03 14.03
C PHE A 763 -11.14 10.66 13.32
N LEU A 764 -11.06 11.99 13.28
CA LEU A 764 -9.91 12.70 12.73
C LEU A 764 -8.62 12.45 13.54
N GLU A 765 -8.74 12.37 14.87
CA GLU A 765 -7.61 12.12 15.78
C GLU A 765 -7.07 10.69 15.73
N ARG A 766 -7.72 9.78 14.99
CA ARG A 766 -7.20 8.43 14.78
C ARG A 766 -5.80 8.49 14.13
N PRO A 767 -4.74 7.95 14.79
CA PRO A 767 -3.37 8.06 14.31
C PRO A 767 -3.14 7.57 12.88
N ASP A 768 -3.78 6.47 12.49
CA ASP A 768 -3.67 5.86 11.16
C ASP A 768 -4.30 6.71 10.06
N VAL A 769 -5.52 7.21 10.31
CA VAL A 769 -6.24 8.12 9.38
C VAL A 769 -5.49 9.44 9.23
N PHE A 770 -5.04 10.01 10.35
CA PHE A 770 -4.37 11.30 10.39
C PHE A 770 -3.00 11.25 9.69
N ASN A 771 -2.17 10.27 10.03
CA ASN A 771 -0.85 10.10 9.42
C ASN A 771 -0.95 9.90 7.91
N VAL A 772 -1.93 9.10 7.43
CA VAL A 772 -2.16 8.96 5.99
C VAL A 772 -2.55 10.30 5.37
N SER A 773 -3.46 11.05 5.99
CA SER A 773 -3.96 12.33 5.46
C SER A 773 -2.86 13.38 5.24
N ILE A 774 -1.88 13.46 6.15
CA ILE A 774 -0.83 14.49 6.11
C ILE A 774 0.43 14.10 5.32
N THR A 775 0.50 12.87 4.78
CA THR A 775 1.72 12.31 4.11
C THR A 775 1.56 12.07 2.60
N ARG A 776 0.53 12.68 1.98
CA ARG A 776 0.21 12.47 0.55
C ARG A 776 0.79 13.51 -0.41
N ALA A 777 1.17 14.67 0.10
CA ALA A 777 1.77 15.74 -0.69
C ALA A 777 3.26 15.50 -0.95
N ARG A 778 3.72 15.74 -2.18
CA ARG A 778 5.16 15.79 -2.50
C ARG A 778 5.75 17.19 -2.30
N HIS A 779 5.16 18.21 -2.93
CA HIS A 779 5.72 19.55 -2.96
C HIS A 779 4.97 20.54 -2.09
N ARG A 780 3.63 20.48 -2.09
CA ARG A 780 2.83 21.45 -1.34
C ARG A 780 1.58 20.83 -0.71
N MET A 781 1.30 21.22 0.54
CA MET A 781 0.05 20.91 1.20
C MET A 781 -0.63 22.16 1.76
N VAL A 782 -1.92 22.29 1.49
CA VAL A 782 -2.76 23.38 2.01
C VAL A 782 -3.87 22.79 2.86
N VAL A 783 -3.90 23.14 4.15
CA VAL A 783 -4.86 22.62 5.13
C VAL A 783 -5.98 23.63 5.35
N TYR A 784 -7.23 23.20 5.13
CA TYR A 784 -8.42 24.02 5.33
C TYR A 784 -9.12 23.61 6.62
N ARG A 785 -9.46 24.60 7.43
CA ARG A 785 -10.17 24.42 8.71
C ARG A 785 -11.26 25.45 8.90
N SER A 786 -12.31 25.09 9.62
CA SER A 786 -13.41 25.99 9.99
C SER A 786 -13.68 26.08 11.50
N PHE A 787 -12.69 25.68 12.32
CA PHE A 787 -12.75 25.75 13.78
C PHE A 787 -11.51 26.45 14.34
N ASP A 788 -11.59 26.87 15.60
CA ASP A 788 -10.48 27.46 16.34
C ASP A 788 -9.61 26.35 16.99
N PRO A 789 -8.33 26.20 16.59
CA PRO A 789 -7.43 25.21 17.18
C PRO A 789 -7.25 25.34 18.70
N ALA A 790 -7.44 26.54 19.26
CA ALA A 790 -7.30 26.79 20.70
C ALA A 790 -8.36 26.08 21.56
N ARG A 791 -9.47 25.62 20.94
CA ARG A 791 -10.52 24.86 21.62
C ARG A 791 -10.21 23.38 21.76
N LEU A 792 -9.23 22.88 21.02
CA LEU A 792 -8.83 21.48 21.10
C LEU A 792 -8.05 21.21 22.40
N PRO A 793 -8.15 19.99 22.97
CA PRO A 793 -7.34 19.60 24.12
C PRO A 793 -5.84 19.75 23.84
N ALA A 794 -5.05 20.10 24.86
CA ALA A 794 -3.60 20.30 24.71
C ALA A 794 -2.81 19.06 24.24
N ARG A 795 -3.39 17.85 24.33
CA ARG A 795 -2.81 16.60 23.83
C ARG A 795 -3.44 16.13 22.50
N SER A 796 -4.19 17.01 21.84
CA SER A 796 -4.82 16.71 20.56
C SER A 796 -3.75 16.60 19.47
N LEU A 797 -3.78 15.49 18.74
CA LEU A 797 -2.92 15.27 17.58
C LEU A 797 -3.13 16.35 16.51
N VAL A 798 -4.38 16.79 16.34
CA VAL A 798 -4.76 17.81 15.37
C VAL A 798 -4.24 19.17 15.81
N ALA A 799 -4.34 19.51 17.10
CA ALA A 799 -3.82 20.78 17.63
C ALA A 799 -2.29 20.87 17.51
N GLU A 800 -1.58 19.80 17.88
CA GLU A 800 -0.12 19.70 17.71
C GLU A 800 0.29 19.91 16.25
N TYR A 801 -0.47 19.32 15.32
CA TYR A 801 -0.22 19.44 13.89
C TYR A 801 -0.50 20.85 13.36
N LEU A 802 -1.63 21.46 13.71
CA LEU A 802 -1.95 22.82 13.27
C LEU A 802 -0.96 23.84 13.82
N GLY A 803 -0.43 23.64 15.04
CA GLY A 803 0.69 24.43 15.55
C GLY A 803 1.96 24.30 14.69
N HIS A 804 2.26 23.10 14.19
CA HIS A 804 3.35 22.88 13.24
C HIS A 804 3.09 23.56 11.88
N VAL A 805 1.86 23.50 11.37
CA VAL A 805 1.47 24.17 10.11
C VAL A 805 1.55 25.70 10.25
N ALA A 806 1.10 26.26 11.37
CA ALA A 806 1.18 27.70 11.63
C ALA A 806 2.63 28.18 11.66
N ALA A 807 3.51 27.47 12.40
CA ALA A 807 4.94 27.77 12.45
C ALA A 807 5.60 27.68 11.05
N ALA A 808 5.22 26.70 10.23
CA ALA A 808 5.68 26.58 8.86
C ALA A 808 5.17 27.72 7.95
N THR A 809 3.94 28.19 8.18
CA THR A 809 3.33 29.29 7.41
C THR A 809 4.03 30.61 7.71
N GLU A 810 4.34 30.88 8.98
CA GLU A 810 5.03 32.09 9.43
C GLU A 810 6.50 32.16 8.98
N ALA A 811 7.17 31.00 8.88
CA ALA A 811 8.57 30.92 8.43
C ALA A 811 8.79 31.23 6.92
N GLY A 812 7.73 31.19 6.10
CA GLY A 812 7.81 31.42 4.65
C GLY A 812 8.54 30.30 3.88
N THR A 813 9.10 30.61 2.70
CA THR A 813 9.92 29.67 1.89
C THR A 813 11.25 29.28 2.54
N GLY A 814 11.61 29.94 3.64
CA GLY A 814 12.71 29.53 4.50
C GLY A 814 12.33 28.26 5.23
N SER A 815 12.86 27.12 4.75
CA SER A 815 13.06 25.87 5.49
C SER A 815 12.60 25.91 6.96
N ALA A 816 11.38 25.44 7.24
CA ALA A 816 10.95 25.24 8.62
C ALA A 816 11.78 24.10 9.28
N PRO A 817 11.67 23.92 10.60
CA PRO A 817 12.72 24.05 11.59
C PRO A 817 13.66 22.83 11.69
N PHE A 818 14.36 22.46 10.62
CA PHE A 818 15.73 21.97 10.86
C PHE A 818 16.45 23.19 11.39
N ARG A 819 16.85 23.21 12.67
CA ARG A 819 17.55 24.32 13.30
C ARG A 819 18.70 24.79 12.39
N SER A 820 18.48 25.80 11.55
CA SER A 820 19.50 26.81 11.33
C SER A 820 19.54 27.56 12.66
N PRO A 821 20.61 27.45 13.44
CA PRO A 821 20.78 28.34 14.57
C PRO A 821 20.83 29.75 13.98
N ALA A 822 19.80 30.56 14.22
CA ALA A 822 19.80 32.01 14.02
C ALA A 822 20.45 32.52 12.70
N GLY A 823 19.65 32.67 11.64
CA GLY A 823 20.10 33.30 10.39
C GLY A 823 21.02 32.40 9.55
N GLU A 824 21.15 32.70 8.26
CA GLU A 824 22.28 32.17 7.50
C GLU A 824 23.56 32.69 8.19
N PRO A 825 24.48 31.82 8.64
CA PRO A 825 25.73 32.29 9.21
C PRO A 825 26.40 33.21 8.18
N SER A 826 26.88 34.36 8.62
CA SER A 826 27.60 35.25 7.71
C SER A 826 28.78 34.48 7.09
N LEU A 827 29.16 34.79 5.83
CA LEU A 827 30.35 34.17 5.22
C LEU A 827 31.57 34.28 6.15
N ASP A 828 31.63 35.32 6.98
CA ASP A 828 32.69 35.59 7.96
C ASP A 828 32.77 34.62 9.13
N GLU A 829 31.70 33.85 9.41
CA GLU A 829 31.64 32.85 10.48
C GLU A 829 32.31 31.52 10.09
N HIS A 830 32.55 31.28 8.79
CA HIS A 830 33.16 30.05 8.30
C HIS A 830 34.67 30.18 8.12
N ASP A 831 35.34 29.04 8.03
CA ASP A 831 36.79 29.02 7.83
C ASP A 831 37.23 29.69 6.51
N ARG A 832 38.52 30.04 6.45
CA ARG A 832 39.09 30.77 5.30
C ARG A 832 38.94 29.99 4.00
N PHE A 833 39.08 28.66 4.05
CA PHE A 833 39.03 27.84 2.85
C PHE A 833 37.62 27.79 2.27
N ALA A 834 36.61 27.56 3.11
CA ALA A 834 35.20 27.62 2.72
C ALA A 834 34.82 28.96 2.10
N ARG A 835 35.26 30.08 2.71
CA ARG A 835 35.05 31.43 2.17
C ARG A 835 35.66 31.63 0.79
N GLU A 836 36.94 31.30 0.60
CA GLU A 836 37.62 31.50 -0.68
C GLU A 836 36.94 30.71 -1.82
N VAL A 837 36.46 29.50 -1.54
CA VAL A 837 35.74 28.66 -2.51
C VAL A 837 34.35 29.24 -2.81
N ALA A 838 33.61 29.65 -1.78
CA ALA A 838 32.27 30.22 -1.94
C ALA A 838 32.31 31.57 -2.70
N GLU A 839 33.26 32.45 -2.39
CA GLU A 839 33.45 33.71 -3.12
C GLU A 839 33.79 33.49 -4.59
N PHE A 840 34.66 32.52 -4.90
CA PHE A 840 34.98 32.16 -6.28
C PHE A 840 33.72 31.75 -7.05
N LEU A 841 32.91 30.84 -6.51
CA LEU A 841 31.69 30.38 -7.15
C LEU A 841 30.64 31.51 -7.29
N LYS A 842 30.46 32.35 -6.25
CA LYS A 842 29.58 33.52 -6.32
C LYS A 842 30.03 34.53 -7.38
N SER A 843 31.34 34.74 -7.53
CA SER A 843 31.90 35.62 -8.58
C SER A 843 31.62 35.14 -10.01
N ARG A 844 31.33 33.83 -10.18
CA ARG A 844 30.90 33.22 -11.44
C ARG A 844 29.39 33.21 -11.63
N GLY A 845 28.63 33.79 -10.71
CA GLY A 845 27.17 33.88 -10.78
C GLY A 845 26.43 32.64 -10.30
N PHE A 846 27.11 31.73 -9.58
CA PHE A 846 26.43 30.58 -8.97
C PHE A 846 25.74 30.97 -7.66
N ASP A 847 24.57 30.38 -7.42
CA ASP A 847 23.93 30.37 -6.10
C ASP A 847 24.63 29.32 -5.22
N VAL A 848 25.23 29.78 -4.12
CA VAL A 848 26.12 28.97 -3.25
C VAL A 848 25.65 29.09 -1.81
N ARG A 849 25.45 27.92 -1.18
CA ARG A 849 25.12 27.80 0.24
C ARG A 849 26.17 26.97 0.95
N LEU A 850 26.63 27.46 2.09
CA LEU A 850 27.50 26.73 3.01
C LEU A 850 26.65 26.09 4.11
N ASP A 851 27.15 25.00 4.70
CA ASP A 851 26.49 24.30 5.82
C ASP A 851 25.01 23.97 5.52
N TYR A 852 24.76 23.44 4.31
CA TYR A 852 23.42 23.24 3.79
C TYR A 852 22.86 21.85 4.16
N PRO A 853 21.70 21.74 4.83
CA PRO A 853 21.16 20.46 5.25
C PRO A 853 20.71 19.61 4.04
N VAL A 854 21.32 18.43 3.89
CA VAL A 854 20.99 17.43 2.87
C VAL A 854 20.95 16.05 3.52
N ALA A 855 19.89 15.28 3.31
CA ALA A 855 19.81 13.89 3.80
C ALA A 855 20.06 13.77 5.32
N GLY A 856 19.56 14.72 6.11
CA GLY A 856 19.71 14.73 7.58
C GLY A 856 21.14 14.99 8.08
N THR A 857 22.05 15.43 7.22
CA THR A 857 23.42 15.86 7.57
C THR A 857 23.68 17.23 6.93
N SER A 858 24.66 17.98 7.45
CA SER A 858 25.06 19.22 6.79
C SER A 858 26.08 18.95 5.68
N MET A 859 25.86 19.57 4.52
CA MET A 859 26.81 19.60 3.41
C MET A 859 27.65 20.86 3.50
N ASP A 860 28.97 20.73 3.42
CA ASP A 860 29.88 21.86 3.57
C ASP A 860 29.58 22.99 2.58
N LEU A 861 29.37 22.63 1.30
CA LEU A 861 29.02 23.59 0.25
C LEU A 861 28.13 22.95 -0.83
N VAL A 862 27.03 23.62 -1.19
CA VAL A 862 26.16 23.25 -2.31
C VAL A 862 26.03 24.41 -3.30
N TYR A 863 26.09 24.10 -4.60
CA TYR A 863 25.79 25.06 -5.67
C TYR A 863 25.12 24.38 -6.87
N ARG A 864 24.47 25.17 -7.73
CA ARG A 864 23.82 24.69 -8.95
C ARG A 864 24.69 24.94 -10.18
N LEU A 865 24.98 23.87 -10.93
CA LEU A 865 25.69 23.91 -12.21
C LEU A 865 24.72 23.46 -13.32
N GLY A 866 24.18 24.41 -14.07
CA GLY A 866 23.12 24.13 -15.06
C GLY A 866 21.86 23.58 -14.38
N THR A 867 21.44 22.37 -14.74
CA THR A 867 20.31 21.68 -14.10
C THR A 867 20.74 20.76 -12.94
N GLU A 868 22.04 20.59 -12.70
CA GLU A 868 22.57 19.70 -11.67
C GLU A 868 22.85 20.46 -10.36
N THR A 869 22.53 19.84 -9.23
CA THR A 869 22.99 20.30 -7.90
C THR A 869 24.29 19.55 -7.55
N ARG A 870 25.36 20.29 -7.25
CA ARG A 870 26.64 19.73 -6.83
C ARG A 870 26.92 20.05 -5.37
N GLY A 871 27.37 19.05 -4.62
CA GLY A 871 27.93 19.20 -3.29
C GLY A 871 29.45 19.14 -3.33
N ILE A 872 30.11 19.94 -2.51
CA ILE A 872 31.56 19.92 -2.33
C ILE A 872 31.83 19.58 -0.87
N ASP A 873 32.62 18.53 -0.67
CA ASP A 873 33.19 18.12 0.62
C ASP A 873 34.55 18.82 0.76
N LEU A 874 34.62 19.83 1.62
CA LEU A 874 35.83 20.62 1.84
C LEU A 874 36.70 19.82 2.82
N VAL A 875 37.92 19.45 2.40
CA VAL A 875 38.72 18.50 3.21
C VAL A 875 40.06 19.08 3.66
N GLY A 876 40.33 18.96 4.96
CA GLY A 876 41.68 19.07 5.54
C GLY A 876 42.13 20.48 5.93
N TYR A 877 41.30 21.51 5.77
CA TYR A 877 41.58 22.82 6.39
C TYR A 877 41.16 22.79 7.87
N PRO A 878 41.98 23.27 8.83
CA PRO A 878 41.54 23.36 10.22
C PRO A 878 40.38 24.36 10.35
N GLY A 879 39.19 23.85 10.61
CA GLY A 879 37.95 24.62 10.61
C GLY A 879 36.75 23.70 10.77
N ASP A 880 35.58 24.20 10.39
CA ASP A 880 34.29 23.51 10.55
C ASP A 880 34.21 22.25 9.67
N PHE A 881 34.93 22.25 8.54
CA PHE A 881 34.96 21.17 7.54
C PHE A 881 36.36 20.52 7.45
N ALA A 882 36.97 20.21 8.59
CA ALA A 882 38.32 19.64 8.60
C ALA A 882 38.35 18.15 8.17
N ASP A 883 37.32 17.41 8.55
CA ASP A 883 37.18 15.97 8.31
C ASP A 883 36.50 15.71 6.96
N ALA A 884 36.90 14.63 6.28
CA ALA A 884 36.25 14.21 5.05
C ALA A 884 34.97 13.42 5.34
N PHE A 885 33.99 13.49 4.44
CA PHE A 885 32.82 12.64 4.57
C PHE A 885 33.18 11.14 4.46
N PRO A 886 32.61 10.28 5.32
CA PRO A 886 32.70 8.84 5.15
C PRO A 886 32.16 8.42 3.78
N LEU A 887 32.77 7.42 3.14
CA LEU A 887 32.34 6.96 1.81
C LEU A 887 30.87 6.51 1.77
N ASP A 888 30.35 5.96 2.87
CA ASP A 888 28.93 5.61 2.99
C ASP A 888 28.00 6.84 2.93
N GLN A 889 28.48 7.99 3.44
CA GLN A 889 27.76 9.27 3.39
C GLN A 889 27.68 9.79 1.95
N LEU A 890 28.76 9.65 1.15
CA LEU A 890 28.74 10.00 -0.27
C LEU A 890 27.67 9.22 -1.04
N LEU A 891 27.46 7.93 -0.70
CA LEU A 891 26.39 7.12 -1.29
C LEU A 891 24.99 7.59 -0.86
N VAL A 892 24.82 8.08 0.37
CA VAL A 892 23.57 8.71 0.84
C VAL A 892 23.27 9.95 -0.01
N PHE A 893 24.25 10.84 -0.20
CA PHE A 893 24.07 12.04 -1.02
C PHE A 893 23.75 11.70 -2.48
N ARG A 894 24.43 10.70 -3.06
CA ARG A 894 24.11 10.22 -4.41
C ARG A 894 22.66 9.74 -4.51
N ARG A 895 22.17 8.97 -3.52
CA ARG A 895 20.75 8.54 -3.47
C ARG A 895 19.80 9.73 -3.29
N ALA A 896 20.21 10.77 -2.57
CA ALA A 896 19.45 12.02 -2.46
C ALA A 896 19.44 12.86 -3.76
N GLY A 897 20.22 12.45 -4.78
CA GLY A 897 20.32 13.16 -6.06
C GLY A 897 21.36 14.27 -6.09
N VAL A 898 22.27 14.31 -5.12
CA VAL A 898 23.38 15.27 -5.04
C VAL A 898 24.69 14.55 -5.29
N LYS A 899 25.39 14.93 -6.38
CA LYS A 899 26.75 14.44 -6.63
C LYS A 899 27.72 15.21 -5.76
N VAL A 900 28.49 14.51 -4.93
CA VAL A 900 29.41 15.11 -3.97
C VAL A 900 30.84 14.76 -4.31
N TYR A 901 31.69 15.78 -4.32
CA TYR A 901 33.09 15.61 -4.66
C TYR A 901 33.98 16.23 -3.59
N PRO A 902 35.04 15.53 -3.16
CA PRO A 902 36.00 16.08 -2.21
C PRO A 902 36.90 17.12 -2.87
N LEU A 903 36.98 18.29 -2.27
CA LEU A 903 37.90 19.36 -2.62
C LEU A 903 38.91 19.55 -1.47
N PRO A 904 40.10 18.92 -1.55
CA PRO A 904 41.11 19.05 -0.52
C PRO A 904 41.76 20.44 -0.50
N TYR A 905 41.98 20.98 0.69
CA TYR A 905 42.75 22.21 0.88
C TYR A 905 44.16 22.12 0.27
N SER A 906 44.78 20.94 0.33
CA SER A 906 46.11 20.73 -0.24
C SER A 906 46.16 20.97 -1.75
N ALA A 907 45.07 20.61 -2.45
CA ALA A 907 44.91 20.84 -3.87
C ALA A 907 44.54 22.29 -4.17
N TRP A 908 43.72 22.93 -3.34
CA TRP A 908 43.42 24.36 -3.45
C TRP A 908 44.68 25.24 -3.39
N VAL A 909 45.62 24.90 -2.49
CA VAL A 909 46.88 25.65 -2.33
C VAL A 909 47.84 25.43 -3.50
N GLU A 910 48.02 24.20 -3.97
CA GLU A 910 49.04 23.87 -4.98
C GLU A 910 48.52 23.97 -6.43
N ARG A 911 47.22 23.77 -6.65
CA ARG A 911 46.59 23.62 -7.98
C ARG A 911 45.32 24.45 -8.12
N ARG A 912 45.31 25.68 -7.60
CA ARG A 912 44.13 26.56 -7.60
C ARG A 912 43.40 26.65 -8.95
N ALA A 913 44.12 26.86 -10.05
CA ALA A 913 43.53 26.94 -11.39
C ALA A 913 42.78 25.67 -11.81
N ALA A 914 43.28 24.48 -11.44
CA ALA A 914 42.60 23.21 -11.72
C ALA A 914 41.35 23.04 -10.83
N CYS A 915 41.41 23.45 -9.56
CA CYS A 915 40.23 23.47 -8.69
C CYS A 915 39.14 24.40 -9.22
N GLU A 916 39.52 25.60 -9.64
CA GLU A 916 38.61 26.61 -10.22
C GLU A 916 37.97 26.11 -11.52
N ALA A 917 38.73 25.43 -12.38
CA ALA A 917 38.21 24.80 -13.60
C ALA A 917 37.21 23.67 -13.28
N PHE A 918 37.56 22.78 -12.35
CA PHE A 918 36.69 21.70 -11.88
C PHE A 918 35.36 22.22 -11.31
N LEU A 919 35.43 23.24 -10.44
CA LEU A 919 34.26 23.89 -9.85
C LEU A 919 33.38 24.61 -10.88
N ALA A 920 33.98 25.13 -11.95
CA ALA A 920 33.25 25.74 -13.07
C ALA A 920 32.64 24.72 -14.03
N GLY A 921 32.85 23.41 -13.82
CA GLY A 921 32.35 22.35 -14.70
C GLY A 921 33.19 22.10 -15.94
N ALA A 922 34.42 22.64 -16.02
CA ALA A 922 35.34 22.31 -17.09
C ALA A 922 35.91 20.91 -16.82
N THR A 923 35.60 19.94 -17.68
CA THR A 923 36.23 18.61 -17.68
C THR A 923 37.73 18.77 -17.93
N ALA A 924 38.56 17.92 -17.32
CA ALA A 924 40.03 17.95 -17.40
C ALA A 924 40.62 17.76 -18.83
N GLU A 925 39.78 17.74 -19.86
CA GLU A 925 40.15 17.86 -21.27
C GLU A 925 39.41 19.08 -21.86
N GLY A 926 40.12 20.20 -21.91
CA GLY A 926 39.66 21.50 -22.43
C GLY A 926 40.73 22.56 -22.27
#